data_AF-A0A7X7MRF7-F1
#
_entry.id   AF-A0A7X7MRF7-F1
#
_cell.length_a   1.000
_cell.length_b   1.000
_cell.length_c   1.000
_cell.angle_alpha   90.00
_cell.angle_beta   90.00
_cell.angle_gamma   90.00
#
_symmetry.space_group_name_H-M   'P 1'
#
loop_
_entity.id
_entity.type
_entity.pdbx_description
1 polymer ?
#
loop_
_entity_poly.entity_id
_entity_poly.type
_entity_poly.pdbx_seq_one_letter_code
_entity_poly.pdbx_strand_id
1 'polypeptide(L)'
;GCGSDAVRCVYLSAGTLQGFTVTGGATDTVDGGFENDCGGGIFASTSARIIDCVLSNNIAYNKGGGSSLGTLHRCRVSDNAVLAPAGFGGAVRGSTVYDSLIVNNGGPYAIAFAYLHNVTAYNASPVHRSSVYNSILMLIGGGNSYTATEPDRKVYSSCLSGTLSANNDGGGNLFTDPLFMNPAAGDFRLHLTSPCINRGNISHYNNGLGFDLLGAARVQGAGLDLGAYEGGLGGARIVASVEGGGTLEPLGVTLYPDLPAQAVFTATPWPGRTLTHFSTNGVALPAGGNTLQLTLTADQALNLTAHFAGTFYADAARPDDSGDGLSWATAKRTLQAAVADAVDNDTVLAAPGLYQEGAAVTPNEKTTGYLMNRVVLTNLITLRSRDGAAVTVIQGAFDTGSGDPYGRGPNAVRCVYMSKGILQGFTLTGGATDSVNLENENNRGGGVYVPELTYTPQIIDCVITNCASVRGGGIHAGTLRRCVLRDNYASNNSSAIRGSVAYECLVSQNRFETVNGSACGWAWLYSCTVAGNAPARSGDNASFYNCILTEVTASCRHYDSCVVGGMQSPVTNDASFADAPLFVNAAAGDFRLAAGSPCIDRANRAYVPEPFGTDVTGDLRMQNAAVDLGALEHDWRPALAAALDADGVTVSDLTPFVTHAAQTAHVGGSAVYLDGAAARADNQSAITMTAPWHIPYGRSVTLRGEVTGSGTLALYEGESLIMTLTSGDGEFALKHLTSAQKPFPLRVVYTVGASDAGGALLDAFEGSTGMLFMLK
;
A
#
# COMPACT_ATOMS: atom_id res chain seq x y z
N GLY A 1 7.34 44.17 -13.50
CA GLY A 1 8.37 43.17 -13.12
C GLY A 1 9.34 43.82 -12.16
N CYS A 2 10.20 43.05 -11.49
CA CYS A 2 11.24 43.60 -10.62
C CYS A 2 12.36 44.26 -11.45
N GLY A 3 13.01 45.29 -10.89
CA GLY A 3 14.12 46.01 -11.53
C GLY A 3 14.26 47.44 -11.00
N SER A 4 15.23 48.20 -11.53
CA SER A 4 15.54 49.56 -11.07
C SER A 4 14.36 50.54 -11.18
N ASP A 5 13.43 50.29 -12.10
CA ASP A 5 12.24 51.12 -12.33
C ASP A 5 11.00 50.59 -11.59
N ALA A 6 11.17 49.58 -10.74
CA ALA A 6 10.07 49.00 -9.99
C ALA A 6 9.53 49.98 -8.94
N VAL A 7 8.20 50.01 -8.80
CA VAL A 7 7.51 50.85 -7.84
C VAL A 7 6.78 49.96 -6.83
N ARG A 8 7.13 50.11 -5.55
CA ARG A 8 6.34 49.59 -4.44
C ARG A 8 5.09 50.43 -4.26
N CYS A 9 3.96 49.81 -3.94
CA CYS A 9 2.71 50.56 -3.74
C CYS A 9 2.74 51.43 -2.48
N VAL A 10 3.16 50.89 -1.34
CA VAL A 10 3.10 51.61 -0.05
C VAL A 10 4.33 51.37 0.82
N TYR A 11 4.86 52.45 1.40
CA TYR A 11 5.80 52.43 2.52
C TYR A 11 5.14 53.03 3.76
N LEU A 12 5.13 52.32 4.88
CA LEU A 12 4.59 52.81 6.16
C LEU A 12 5.65 52.76 7.26
N SER A 13 6.14 53.92 7.71
CA SER A 13 6.99 54.00 8.91
C SER A 13 6.20 54.02 10.22
N ALA A 14 4.93 54.45 10.17
CA ALA A 14 3.95 54.43 11.26
C ALA A 14 2.53 54.62 10.68
N GLY A 15 1.50 54.50 11.53
CA GLY A 15 0.11 54.80 11.17
C GLY A 15 -0.69 53.58 10.70
N THR A 16 -1.87 53.84 10.11
CA THR A 16 -2.82 52.81 9.69
C THR A 16 -3.20 52.98 8.22
N LEU A 17 -3.11 51.90 7.44
CA LEU A 17 -3.73 51.75 6.12
C LEU A 17 -4.99 50.91 6.28
N GLN A 18 -6.16 51.42 5.87
CA GLN A 18 -7.43 50.71 6.05
C GLN A 18 -8.33 50.73 4.81
N GLY A 19 -8.84 49.57 4.40
CA GLY A 19 -9.86 49.46 3.35
C GLY A 19 -9.34 49.56 1.91
N PHE A 20 -8.04 49.35 1.68
CA PHE A 20 -7.43 49.51 0.36
C PHE A 20 -7.16 48.17 -0.34
N THR A 21 -7.25 48.17 -1.66
CA THR A 21 -6.62 47.15 -2.51
C THR A 21 -5.24 47.63 -2.94
N VAL A 22 -4.21 46.85 -2.62
CA VAL A 22 -2.80 47.09 -2.94
C VAL A 22 -2.35 46.06 -3.97
N THR A 23 -2.08 46.49 -5.19
CA THR A 23 -1.80 45.58 -6.30
C THR A 23 -0.82 46.14 -7.33
N GLY A 24 -0.11 45.24 -8.03
CA GLY A 24 0.84 45.58 -9.09
C GLY A 24 2.18 46.14 -8.60
N GLY A 25 2.43 46.11 -7.28
CA GLY A 25 3.68 46.59 -6.69
C GLY A 25 4.85 45.65 -6.94
N ALA A 26 6.04 46.24 -7.11
CA ALA A 26 7.28 45.50 -7.33
C ALA A 26 8.47 46.08 -6.56
N THR A 27 9.48 45.25 -6.29
CA THR A 27 10.77 45.71 -5.74
C THR A 27 11.88 45.71 -6.80
N ASP A 28 13.01 46.35 -6.48
CA ASP A 28 14.24 46.23 -7.27
C ASP A 28 14.83 44.80 -7.17
N THR A 29 15.70 44.49 -8.12
CA THR A 29 16.54 43.27 -8.21
C THR A 29 17.96 43.47 -7.67
N VAL A 30 18.43 44.72 -7.57
CA VAL A 30 19.77 45.04 -7.08
C VAL A 30 19.72 45.30 -5.58
N ASP A 31 20.62 44.65 -4.82
CA ASP A 31 20.71 44.76 -3.37
C ASP A 31 21.24 46.15 -2.97
N GLY A 32 20.34 47.14 -2.96
CA GLY A 32 20.59 48.49 -2.46
C GLY A 32 20.35 48.63 -0.95
N GLY A 33 20.22 47.51 -0.22
CA GLY A 33 19.84 47.45 1.18
C GLY A 33 18.50 46.72 1.42
N PHE A 34 18.29 46.31 2.68
CA PHE A 34 17.17 45.47 3.13
C PHE A 34 15.76 46.01 2.78
N GLU A 35 15.62 47.32 2.62
CA GLU A 35 14.34 47.97 2.33
C GLU A 35 14.00 47.95 0.83
N ASN A 36 14.99 47.74 -0.04
CA ASN A 36 14.85 47.89 -1.49
C ASN A 36 14.46 46.59 -2.20
N ASP A 37 14.72 45.43 -1.60
CA ASP A 37 14.41 44.09 -2.14
C ASP A 37 13.20 43.41 -1.45
N CYS A 38 12.52 44.12 -0.55
CA CYS A 38 11.45 43.60 0.30
C CYS A 38 10.10 44.32 0.12
N GLY A 39 8.97 43.64 0.31
CA GLY A 39 7.66 44.30 0.43
C GLY A 39 7.15 44.87 -0.89
N GLY A 40 6.92 44.03 -1.91
CA GLY A 40 6.50 44.48 -3.25
C GLY A 40 5.21 45.32 -3.22
N GLY A 41 4.20 44.86 -2.48
CA GLY A 41 3.01 45.65 -2.20
C GLY A 41 3.27 46.67 -1.10
N ILE A 42 3.57 46.18 0.11
CA ILE A 42 3.76 47.00 1.30
C ILE A 42 5.10 46.68 1.97
N PHE A 43 5.85 47.72 2.29
CA PHE A 43 6.92 47.67 3.28
C PHE A 43 6.50 48.51 4.48
N ALA A 44 6.49 47.92 5.67
CA ALA A 44 5.99 48.56 6.88
C ALA A 44 7.01 48.52 8.02
N SER A 45 6.88 49.39 9.02
CA SER A 45 7.48 49.18 10.33
C SER A 45 6.61 48.22 11.15
N THR A 46 7.16 47.64 12.22
CA THR A 46 6.41 46.71 13.09
C THR A 46 5.24 47.37 13.84
N SER A 47 5.23 48.70 13.96
CA SER A 47 4.15 49.46 14.60
C SER A 47 3.04 49.91 13.64
N ALA A 48 3.27 49.83 12.32
CA ALA A 48 2.26 50.18 11.32
C ALA A 48 1.15 49.12 11.23
N ARG A 49 -0.09 49.56 11.03
CA ARG A 49 -1.28 48.71 10.97
C ARG A 49 -1.85 48.70 9.55
N ILE A 50 -2.19 47.52 9.07
CA ILE A 50 -2.85 47.29 7.78
C ILE A 50 -4.15 46.55 8.08
N ILE A 51 -5.30 47.17 7.84
CA ILE A 51 -6.60 46.69 8.31
C ILE A 51 -7.57 46.61 7.13
N ASP A 52 -8.35 45.55 7.01
CA ASP A 52 -9.39 45.43 5.97
C ASP A 52 -8.85 45.65 4.54
N CYS A 53 -7.60 45.25 4.29
CA CYS A 53 -6.94 45.47 3.00
C CYS A 53 -6.86 44.18 2.16
N VAL A 54 -6.88 44.35 0.84
CA VAL A 54 -6.60 43.28 -0.12
C VAL A 54 -5.22 43.52 -0.71
N LEU A 55 -4.27 42.62 -0.47
CA LEU A 55 -2.91 42.68 -1.03
C LEU A 55 -2.81 41.61 -2.10
N SER A 56 -2.78 42.00 -3.38
CA SER A 56 -2.80 41.02 -4.46
C SER A 56 -1.93 41.34 -5.66
N ASN A 57 -1.43 40.33 -6.37
CA ASN A 57 -0.60 40.49 -7.57
C ASN A 57 0.60 41.43 -7.35
N ASN A 58 1.24 41.38 -6.18
CA ASN A 58 2.48 42.10 -5.92
C ASN A 58 3.66 41.13 -5.94
N ILE A 59 4.82 41.61 -6.37
CA ILE A 59 6.01 40.77 -6.56
C ILE A 59 7.19 41.41 -5.85
N ALA A 60 7.93 40.63 -5.05
CA ALA A 60 9.24 41.05 -4.57
C ALA A 60 10.31 40.18 -5.24
N TYR A 61 11.50 40.73 -5.43
CA TYR A 61 12.62 39.93 -5.92
C TYR A 61 13.03 38.91 -4.87
N ASN A 62 13.17 39.35 -3.60
CA ASN A 62 13.76 38.50 -2.57
C ASN A 62 12.79 38.17 -1.41
N LYS A 63 12.05 39.15 -0.86
CA LYS A 63 11.28 38.89 0.38
C LYS A 63 9.96 39.66 0.44
N GLY A 64 8.90 39.05 0.96
CA GLY A 64 7.65 39.78 1.25
C GLY A 64 6.95 40.32 -0.01
N GLY A 65 6.46 39.46 -0.91
CA GLY A 65 5.80 39.92 -2.14
C GLY A 65 4.59 40.80 -1.87
N GLY A 66 3.66 40.35 -1.01
CA GLY A 66 2.53 41.14 -0.54
C GLY A 66 2.93 42.18 0.50
N SER A 67 3.41 41.73 1.65
CA SER A 67 3.87 42.60 2.75
C SER A 67 5.21 42.16 3.35
N SER A 68 6.04 43.12 3.70
CA SER A 68 7.19 42.91 4.58
C SER A 68 6.99 43.74 5.85
N LEU A 69 6.96 43.04 7.00
CA LEU A 69 6.67 43.58 8.34
C LEU A 69 5.23 44.14 8.45
N GLY A 70 4.94 44.93 9.49
CA GLY A 70 3.62 45.46 9.79
C GLY A 70 2.69 44.49 10.53
N THR A 71 1.61 45.05 11.08
CA THR A 71 0.54 44.29 11.73
C THR A 71 -0.72 44.29 10.85
N LEU A 72 -1.07 43.13 10.29
CA LEU A 72 -2.23 42.94 9.41
C LEU A 72 -3.42 42.44 10.21
N HIS A 73 -4.60 43.03 9.99
CA HIS A 73 -5.88 42.57 10.53
C HIS A 73 -6.91 42.45 9.42
N ARG A 74 -7.66 41.35 9.37
CA ARG A 74 -8.76 41.13 8.41
C ARG A 74 -8.37 41.45 6.97
N CYS A 75 -7.17 41.03 6.59
CA CYS A 75 -6.64 41.24 5.25
C CYS A 75 -6.85 39.98 4.40
N ARG A 76 -7.01 40.18 3.10
CA ARG A 76 -6.88 39.11 2.10
C ARG A 76 -5.55 39.32 1.37
N VAL A 77 -4.62 38.37 1.52
CA VAL A 77 -3.32 38.40 0.85
C VAL A 77 -3.28 37.27 -0.18
N SER A 78 -3.40 37.60 -1.47
CA SER A 78 -3.46 36.57 -2.51
C SER A 78 -2.63 36.84 -3.74
N ASP A 79 -2.17 35.80 -4.42
CA ASP A 79 -1.53 35.93 -5.74
C ASP A 79 -0.28 36.82 -5.73
N ASN A 80 0.38 36.97 -4.58
CA ASN A 80 1.66 37.67 -4.47
C ASN A 80 2.82 36.67 -4.60
N ALA A 81 3.98 37.12 -5.06
CA ALA A 81 5.10 36.24 -5.33
C ALA A 81 6.45 36.79 -4.91
N VAL A 82 7.39 35.88 -4.67
CA VAL A 82 8.82 36.15 -4.63
C VAL A 82 9.51 35.38 -5.75
N LEU A 83 10.41 36.05 -6.49
CA LEU A 83 11.04 35.47 -7.69
C LEU A 83 12.36 34.74 -7.40
N ALA A 84 13.14 35.17 -6.41
CA ALA A 84 14.44 34.58 -6.15
C ALA A 84 14.31 33.13 -5.63
N PRO A 85 15.16 32.19 -6.10
CA PRO A 85 15.12 30.78 -5.63
C PRO A 85 15.34 30.61 -4.13
N ALA A 86 16.10 31.51 -3.50
CA ALA A 86 16.34 31.54 -2.05
C ALA A 86 15.46 32.55 -1.32
N GLY A 87 14.51 33.16 -2.01
CA GLY A 87 13.61 34.16 -1.44
C GLY A 87 12.51 33.55 -0.57
N PHE A 88 11.85 34.37 0.24
CA PHE A 88 10.86 33.87 1.20
C PHE A 88 9.78 34.89 1.56
N GLY A 89 8.60 34.37 1.90
CA GLY A 89 7.42 35.16 2.25
C GLY A 89 6.77 35.80 1.03
N GLY A 90 6.41 35.00 0.02
CA GLY A 90 5.67 35.47 -1.15
C GLY A 90 4.44 36.31 -0.80
N ALA A 91 3.69 35.86 0.20
CA ALA A 91 2.58 36.61 0.78
C ALA A 91 3.06 37.66 1.78
N VAL A 92 3.62 37.18 2.90
CA VAL A 92 4.03 38.02 4.02
C VAL A 92 5.34 37.55 4.61
N ARG A 93 6.15 38.51 5.07
CA ARG A 93 7.45 38.25 5.66
C ARG A 93 7.66 39.11 6.90
N GLY A 94 7.93 38.51 8.05
CA GLY A 94 8.21 39.27 9.29
C GLY A 94 7.00 40.01 9.88
N SER A 95 5.81 39.78 9.36
CA SER A 95 4.58 40.46 9.78
C SER A 95 3.90 39.75 10.95
N THR A 96 3.12 40.49 11.72
CA THR A 96 2.11 39.94 12.63
C THR A 96 0.77 39.99 11.93
N VAL A 97 0.04 38.88 11.87
CA VAL A 97 -1.19 38.75 11.07
C VAL A 97 -2.30 38.18 11.94
N TYR A 98 -3.47 38.84 11.91
CA TYR A 98 -4.66 38.48 12.64
C TYR A 98 -5.86 38.33 11.71
N ASP A 99 -6.67 37.30 11.93
CA ASP A 99 -8.04 37.16 11.38
C ASP A 99 -8.07 37.29 9.84
N SER A 100 -7.05 36.79 9.17
CA SER A 100 -6.76 37.09 7.75
C SER A 100 -6.68 35.83 6.90
N LEU A 101 -6.94 35.99 5.60
CA LEU A 101 -6.85 34.93 4.61
C LEU A 101 -5.62 35.14 3.73
N ILE A 102 -4.76 34.12 3.63
CA ILE A 102 -3.53 34.14 2.83
C ILE A 102 -3.55 32.99 1.83
N VAL A 103 -3.78 33.26 0.54
CA VAL A 103 -4.06 32.21 -0.45
C VAL A 103 -3.36 32.39 -1.78
N ASN A 104 -2.97 31.30 -2.44
CA ASN A 104 -2.40 31.31 -3.80
C ASN A 104 -1.15 32.20 -3.99
N ASN A 105 -0.32 32.37 -2.96
CA ASN A 105 0.91 33.13 -3.06
C ASN A 105 2.07 32.21 -3.50
N GLY A 106 2.94 32.73 -4.36
CA GLY A 106 4.06 32.01 -4.98
C GLY A 106 5.43 32.31 -4.36
N GLY A 107 6.41 31.48 -4.71
CA GLY A 107 7.79 31.52 -4.19
C GLY A 107 8.09 30.32 -3.28
N PRO A 108 9.34 30.16 -2.79
CA PRO A 108 9.74 28.98 -2.01
C PRO A 108 8.94 28.80 -0.69
N TYR A 109 8.58 29.91 -0.06
CA TYR A 109 7.77 29.94 1.16
C TYR A 109 6.73 31.06 1.04
N ALA A 110 5.44 30.73 1.16
CA ALA A 110 4.38 31.73 1.05
C ALA A 110 4.42 32.70 2.25
N ILE A 111 4.71 32.19 3.44
CA ILE A 111 4.76 32.95 4.68
C ILE A 111 6.09 32.65 5.37
N ALA A 112 6.81 33.67 5.82
CA ALA A 112 8.09 33.48 6.50
C ALA A 112 8.30 34.44 7.68
N PHE A 113 8.89 33.96 8.77
CA PHE A 113 9.25 34.78 9.95
C PHE A 113 8.07 35.54 10.57
N ALA A 114 6.85 35.03 10.42
CA ALA A 114 5.63 35.72 10.80
C ALA A 114 5.11 35.28 12.18
N TYR A 115 4.17 36.06 12.71
CA TYR A 115 3.29 35.68 13.81
C TYR A 115 1.87 35.60 13.27
N LEU A 116 1.28 34.41 13.22
CA LEU A 116 -0.04 34.18 12.66
C LEU A 116 -1.04 33.86 13.78
N HIS A 117 -2.15 34.59 13.80
CA HIS A 117 -3.23 34.41 14.75
C HIS A 117 -4.55 34.34 13.97
N ASN A 118 -5.28 33.24 14.10
CA ASN A 118 -6.56 33.08 13.41
C ASN A 118 -6.45 33.27 11.88
N VAL A 119 -5.41 32.70 11.28
CA VAL A 119 -5.15 32.85 9.85
C VAL A 119 -5.57 31.59 9.12
N THR A 120 -6.22 31.74 7.97
CA THR A 120 -6.33 30.65 7.00
C THR A 120 -5.26 30.85 5.94
N ALA A 121 -4.29 29.93 5.86
CA ALA A 121 -3.25 29.90 4.85
C ALA A 121 -3.44 28.69 3.92
N TYR A 122 -3.75 28.94 2.65
CA TYR A 122 -3.95 27.90 1.62
C TYR A 122 -3.11 28.22 0.40
N ASN A 123 -1.88 27.68 0.34
CA ASN A 123 -0.88 28.05 -0.69
C ASN A 123 -0.16 26.80 -1.21
N ALA A 124 0.48 26.89 -2.38
CA ALA A 124 1.32 25.81 -2.92
C ALA A 124 2.70 25.72 -2.26
N SER A 125 3.02 26.67 -1.38
CA SER A 125 4.29 26.74 -0.66
C SER A 125 4.04 26.87 0.85
N PRO A 126 4.86 26.23 1.70
CA PRO A 126 4.56 26.11 3.11
C PRO A 126 4.85 27.40 3.89
N VAL A 127 4.37 27.42 5.14
CA VAL A 127 4.73 28.41 6.15
C VAL A 127 6.08 28.05 6.76
N HIS A 128 7.01 29.01 6.80
CA HIS A 128 8.38 28.79 7.26
C HIS A 128 8.73 29.63 8.48
N ARG A 129 9.38 29.03 9.48
CA ARG A 129 9.92 29.71 10.68
C ARG A 129 8.98 30.77 11.26
N SER A 130 7.71 30.41 11.49
CA SER A 130 6.68 31.34 11.96
C SER A 130 6.03 30.81 13.24
N SER A 131 5.61 31.70 14.13
CA SER A 131 4.81 31.30 15.28
C SER A 131 3.34 31.35 14.88
N VAL A 132 2.61 30.26 15.10
CA VAL A 132 1.25 30.10 14.57
C VAL A 132 0.29 29.73 15.69
N TYR A 133 -0.85 30.40 15.75
CA TYR A 133 -1.87 30.25 16.77
C TYR A 133 -3.25 30.20 16.15
N ASN A 134 -4.10 29.25 16.57
CA ASN A 134 -5.52 29.18 16.19
C ASN A 134 -5.78 29.26 14.68
N SER A 135 -4.86 28.76 13.87
CA SER A 135 -4.85 28.97 12.41
C SER A 135 -5.12 27.68 11.65
N ILE A 136 -5.46 27.79 10.36
CA ILE A 136 -5.56 26.66 9.44
C ILE A 136 -4.50 26.81 8.37
N LEU A 137 -3.60 25.84 8.24
CA LEU A 137 -2.49 25.82 7.28
C LEU A 137 -2.63 24.61 6.35
N MET A 138 -2.96 24.84 5.09
CA MET A 138 -3.11 23.78 4.08
C MET A 138 -2.15 24.02 2.91
N LEU A 139 -1.42 22.97 2.55
CA LEU A 139 -0.53 22.96 1.38
C LEU A 139 -1.28 22.41 0.16
N ILE A 140 -1.34 23.18 -0.91
CA ILE A 140 -1.91 22.73 -2.20
C ILE A 140 -1.03 21.59 -2.74
N GLY A 141 -1.65 20.47 -3.10
CA GLY A 141 -0.94 19.26 -3.52
C GLY A 141 -0.53 18.32 -2.38
N GLY A 142 -0.83 18.68 -1.12
CA GLY A 142 -0.53 17.87 0.06
C GLY A 142 0.91 18.00 0.55
N GLY A 143 1.21 17.34 1.67
CA GLY A 143 2.49 17.46 2.37
C GLY A 143 2.45 18.43 3.56
N ASN A 144 3.63 18.70 4.12
CA ASN A 144 3.78 19.49 5.35
C ASN A 144 3.53 20.98 5.06
N SER A 145 2.43 21.53 5.57
CA SER A 145 2.12 22.96 5.42
C SER A 145 2.98 23.89 6.27
N TYR A 146 3.76 23.33 7.20
CA TYR A 146 4.71 24.05 8.04
C TYR A 146 6.11 23.44 7.95
N THR A 147 7.15 24.27 7.94
CA THR A 147 8.54 23.85 7.91
C THR A 147 9.44 24.75 8.76
N ALA A 148 10.23 24.13 9.64
CA ALA A 148 11.34 24.75 10.35
C ALA A 148 12.24 23.64 10.92
N THR A 149 13.52 23.96 11.12
CA THR A 149 14.49 23.08 11.80
C THR A 149 14.72 23.49 13.25
N GLU A 150 14.56 24.78 13.53
CA GLU A 150 14.85 25.39 14.83
C GLU A 150 13.65 25.31 15.79
N PRO A 151 13.87 25.19 17.11
CA PRO A 151 12.81 25.06 18.11
C PRO A 151 12.20 26.41 18.56
N ASP A 152 12.68 27.54 18.05
CA ASP A 152 12.27 28.90 18.45
C ASP A 152 10.87 29.30 17.95
N ARG A 153 10.35 28.58 16.95
CA ARG A 153 9.06 28.83 16.32
C ARG A 153 8.15 27.61 16.44
N LYS A 154 6.93 27.84 16.91
CA LYS A 154 5.99 26.78 17.23
C LYS A 154 4.60 27.05 16.69
N VAL A 155 3.88 25.96 16.46
CA VAL A 155 2.48 25.96 16.05
C VAL A 155 1.62 25.49 17.22
N TYR A 156 0.59 26.26 17.57
CA TYR A 156 -0.30 26.02 18.69
C TYR A 156 -1.75 26.00 18.23
N SER A 157 -2.52 25.04 18.74
CA SER A 157 -3.98 24.99 18.59
C SER A 157 -4.44 25.25 17.15
N SER A 158 -3.77 24.66 16.16
CA SER A 158 -3.99 24.96 14.73
C SER A 158 -4.29 23.68 13.93
N CYS A 159 -4.90 23.82 12.76
CA CYS A 159 -5.17 22.72 11.84
C CYS A 159 -4.16 22.74 10.68
N LEU A 160 -3.52 21.60 10.37
CA LEU A 160 -2.44 21.52 9.39
C LEU A 160 -2.58 20.30 8.46
N SER A 161 -2.13 20.46 7.21
CA SER A 161 -1.83 19.33 6.34
C SER A 161 -0.42 18.76 6.59
N GLY A 162 -0.27 17.44 6.44
CA GLY A 162 1.01 16.74 6.58
C GLY A 162 1.37 16.45 8.03
N THR A 163 2.64 16.63 8.37
CA THR A 163 3.22 16.36 9.69
C THR A 163 3.92 17.59 10.26
N LEU A 164 4.11 17.58 11.57
CA LEU A 164 4.84 18.63 12.30
C LEU A 164 5.96 17.99 13.10
N SER A 165 7.14 18.60 13.05
CA SER A 165 8.28 18.20 13.90
C SER A 165 7.96 18.43 15.37
N ALA A 166 8.36 17.50 16.24
CA ALA A 166 8.17 17.61 17.69
C ALA A 166 8.78 18.90 18.27
N ASN A 167 9.86 19.42 17.67
CA ASN A 167 10.49 20.67 18.08
C ASN A 167 9.59 21.90 17.85
N ASN A 168 8.71 21.83 16.86
CA ASN A 168 7.82 22.92 16.45
C ASN A 168 6.38 22.72 16.93
N ASP A 169 6.08 21.60 17.57
CA ASP A 169 4.77 21.35 18.16
C ASP A 169 4.64 22.11 19.48
N GLY A 170 3.76 23.11 19.47
CA GLY A 170 3.34 23.85 20.65
C GLY A 170 2.19 23.19 21.41
N GLY A 171 1.57 22.15 20.82
CA GLY A 171 0.44 21.43 21.38
C GLY A 171 -0.92 21.91 20.87
N GLY A 172 -1.92 21.02 20.97
CA GLY A 172 -3.32 21.29 20.61
C GLY A 172 -3.60 21.30 19.11
N ASN A 173 -2.67 20.86 18.27
CA ASN A 173 -2.80 20.88 16.82
C ASN A 173 -3.65 19.71 16.27
N LEU A 174 -4.28 19.95 15.12
CA LEU A 174 -5.09 18.99 14.36
C LEU A 174 -4.41 18.70 13.01
N PHE A 175 -4.44 17.44 12.60
CA PHE A 175 -3.93 16.99 11.29
C PHE A 175 -5.07 16.33 10.51
N THR A 176 -6.08 17.12 10.17
CA THR A 176 -7.33 16.66 9.55
C THR A 176 -7.80 17.65 8.48
N ASP A 177 -8.74 17.25 7.64
CA ASP A 177 -9.37 18.15 6.67
C ASP A 177 -10.21 19.22 7.41
N PRO A 178 -9.96 20.52 7.19
CA PRO A 178 -10.78 21.60 7.75
C PRO A 178 -12.20 21.66 7.17
N LEU A 179 -12.52 20.91 6.11
CA LEU A 179 -13.82 20.90 5.43
C LEU A 179 -14.21 22.28 4.88
N PHE A 180 -13.28 22.94 4.17
CA PHE A 180 -13.59 24.19 3.45
C PHE A 180 -14.64 23.96 2.38
N MET A 181 -15.62 24.86 2.30
CA MET A 181 -16.78 24.73 1.40
C MET A 181 -16.36 24.48 -0.05
N ASN A 182 -15.62 25.39 -0.68
CA ASN A 182 -15.11 25.20 -2.03
C ASN A 182 -13.82 26.01 -2.28
N PRO A 183 -12.65 25.51 -1.85
CA PRO A 183 -11.40 26.25 -1.97
C PRO A 183 -10.98 26.53 -3.42
N ALA A 184 -11.34 25.65 -4.37
CA ALA A 184 -11.06 25.86 -5.79
C ALA A 184 -11.84 27.05 -6.39
N ALA A 185 -13.05 27.31 -5.87
CA ALA A 185 -13.82 28.51 -6.18
C ALA A 185 -13.51 29.71 -5.26
N GLY A 186 -12.52 29.58 -4.36
CA GLY A 186 -12.12 30.63 -3.42
C GLY A 186 -12.99 30.75 -2.16
N ASP A 187 -13.88 29.79 -1.90
CA ASP A 187 -14.70 29.74 -0.69
C ASP A 187 -14.03 28.89 0.41
N PHE A 188 -13.35 29.60 1.31
CA PHE A 188 -12.61 29.03 2.44
C PHE A 188 -13.40 29.06 3.76
N ARG A 189 -14.71 29.29 3.71
CA ARG A 189 -15.57 29.13 4.89
C ARG A 189 -15.65 27.67 5.27
N LEU A 190 -15.87 27.40 6.56
CA LEU A 190 -15.97 26.04 7.09
C LEU A 190 -17.37 25.47 6.87
N HIS A 191 -17.45 24.18 6.59
CA HIS A 191 -18.69 23.43 6.73
C HIS A 191 -19.07 23.28 8.22
N LEU A 192 -20.36 23.22 8.57
CA LEU A 192 -20.85 23.17 9.96
C LEU A 192 -20.34 21.95 10.75
N THR A 193 -20.01 20.86 10.06
CA THR A 193 -19.40 19.66 10.66
C THR A 193 -17.87 19.71 10.73
N SER A 194 -17.26 20.86 10.47
CA SER A 194 -15.80 21.01 10.46
C SER A 194 -15.20 20.69 11.83
N PRO A 195 -14.09 19.92 11.87
CA PRO A 195 -13.33 19.72 13.10
C PRO A 195 -12.62 20.99 13.57
N CYS A 196 -12.63 22.08 12.80
CA CYS A 196 -12.02 23.36 13.14
C CYS A 196 -12.96 24.32 13.88
N ILE A 197 -14.25 23.99 13.98
CA ILE A 197 -15.25 24.81 14.67
C ILE A 197 -15.15 24.65 16.20
N ASN A 198 -15.15 25.76 16.93
CA ASN A 198 -15.02 25.89 18.38
C ASN A 198 -13.76 25.22 18.97
N ARG A 199 -12.65 25.19 18.21
CA ARG A 199 -11.39 24.53 18.64
C ARG A 199 -10.24 25.48 18.96
N GLY A 200 -10.40 26.77 18.70
CA GLY A 200 -9.41 27.79 19.01
C GLY A 200 -9.23 27.96 20.51
N ASN A 201 -7.98 28.18 20.92
CA ASN A 201 -7.63 28.47 22.30
C ASN A 201 -7.71 29.98 22.55
N ILE A 202 -8.66 30.40 23.38
CA ILE A 202 -8.92 31.81 23.68
C ILE A 202 -7.72 32.53 24.31
N SER A 203 -6.84 31.82 25.03
CA SER A 203 -5.63 32.42 25.64
C SER A 203 -4.58 32.87 24.61
N HIS A 204 -4.71 32.44 23.35
CA HIS A 204 -3.88 32.88 22.23
C HIS A 204 -4.52 34.02 21.42
N TYR A 205 -5.70 34.50 21.82
CA TYR A 205 -6.45 35.58 21.17
C TYR A 205 -6.32 36.91 21.94
N ASN A 206 -5.08 37.41 22.09
CA ASN A 206 -4.83 38.55 23.00
C ASN A 206 -4.89 39.93 22.32
N ASN A 207 -4.97 40.00 20.98
CA ASN A 207 -4.81 41.24 20.22
C ASN A 207 -5.66 41.31 18.92
N GLY A 208 -6.71 40.50 18.78
CA GLY A 208 -7.64 40.62 17.65
C GLY A 208 -8.53 41.86 17.75
N LEU A 209 -9.12 42.28 16.63
CA LEU A 209 -10.07 43.40 16.60
C LEU A 209 -11.48 43.02 17.08
N GLY A 210 -11.67 41.78 17.53
CA GLY A 210 -12.98 41.27 17.94
C GLY A 210 -13.80 40.66 16.80
N PHE A 211 -13.33 40.78 15.55
CA PHE A 211 -14.08 40.40 14.36
C PHE A 211 -13.26 39.49 13.42
N ASP A 212 -13.94 38.53 12.79
CA ASP A 212 -13.40 37.66 11.74
C ASP A 212 -13.25 38.42 10.42
N LEU A 213 -12.76 37.74 9.38
CA LEU A 213 -12.53 38.35 8.07
C LEU A 213 -13.80 38.93 7.41
N LEU A 214 -15.00 38.41 7.73
CA LEU A 214 -16.28 38.90 7.21
C LEU A 214 -16.93 39.95 8.12
N GLY A 215 -16.28 40.31 9.23
CA GLY A 215 -16.80 41.27 10.20
C GLY A 215 -17.73 40.66 11.25
N ALA A 216 -17.87 39.34 11.31
CA ALA A 216 -18.62 38.66 12.36
C ALA A 216 -17.81 38.66 13.66
N ALA A 217 -18.45 38.63 14.83
CA ALA A 217 -17.74 38.56 16.10
C ALA A 217 -16.86 37.29 16.17
N ARG A 218 -15.61 37.36 16.65
CA ARG A 218 -14.71 36.19 16.71
C ARG A 218 -15.09 35.16 17.76
N VAL A 219 -15.78 35.54 18.82
CA VAL A 219 -16.19 34.56 19.85
C VAL A 219 -17.68 34.40 19.74
N GLN A 220 -18.11 33.24 19.23
CA GLN A 220 -19.51 32.89 19.06
C GLN A 220 -19.77 31.50 19.64
N GLY A 221 -20.95 31.27 20.21
CA GLY A 221 -21.28 29.95 20.77
C GLY A 221 -20.31 29.52 21.88
N ALA A 222 -19.67 28.36 21.70
CA ALA A 222 -18.89 27.69 22.76
C ALA A 222 -17.39 28.04 22.74
N GLY A 223 -16.87 28.67 21.69
CA GLY A 223 -15.45 28.91 21.53
C GLY A 223 -15.11 29.82 20.34
N LEU A 224 -13.84 29.75 19.93
CA LEU A 224 -13.29 30.41 18.75
C LEU A 224 -13.08 29.34 17.68
N ASP A 225 -13.35 29.66 16.41
CA ASP A 225 -13.02 28.77 15.30
C ASP A 225 -11.56 28.93 14.88
N LEU A 226 -10.96 27.86 14.35
CA LEU A 226 -9.64 27.96 13.75
C LEU A 226 -9.70 28.69 12.40
N GLY A 227 -8.70 29.52 12.12
CA GLY A 227 -8.54 30.20 10.85
C GLY A 227 -9.27 31.55 10.77
N ALA A 228 -9.42 32.07 9.55
CA ALA A 228 -9.82 33.44 9.26
C ALA A 228 -11.32 33.75 9.51
N TYR A 229 -12.16 32.72 9.51
CA TYR A 229 -13.60 32.83 9.57
C TYR A 229 -14.13 32.29 10.90
N GLU A 230 -15.25 32.84 11.36
CA GLU A 230 -16.01 32.34 12.50
C GLU A 230 -17.38 31.83 12.04
N GLY A 231 -17.77 30.65 12.51
CA GLY A 231 -18.98 29.94 12.15
C GLY A 231 -18.81 28.95 10.99
N GLY A 232 -19.77 28.03 10.89
CA GLY A 232 -19.88 27.07 9.79
C GLY A 232 -21.15 27.25 8.97
N LEU A 233 -21.12 26.82 7.71
CA LEU A 233 -22.29 26.75 6.84
C LEU A 233 -22.90 25.34 6.86
N GLY A 234 -24.23 25.28 7.01
CA GLY A 234 -24.99 24.03 6.88
C GLY A 234 -25.17 23.59 5.42
N GLY A 235 -25.92 22.52 5.24
CA GLY A 235 -26.11 21.83 3.98
C GLY A 235 -25.23 20.59 3.84
N ALA A 236 -25.20 19.99 2.65
CA ALA A 236 -24.30 18.91 2.33
C ALA A 236 -23.21 19.36 1.36
N ARG A 237 -21.96 19.01 1.67
CA ARG A 237 -20.78 19.23 0.84
C ARG A 237 -20.25 17.90 0.34
N ILE A 238 -20.17 17.71 -0.97
CA ILE A 238 -19.60 16.50 -1.57
C ILE A 238 -18.36 16.87 -2.38
N VAL A 239 -17.22 16.27 -2.07
CA VAL A 239 -16.00 16.33 -2.89
C VAL A 239 -15.88 15.03 -3.66
N ALA A 240 -16.20 15.09 -4.94
CA ALA A 240 -16.18 13.96 -5.86
C ALA A 240 -14.83 13.84 -6.57
N SER A 241 -14.28 12.62 -6.59
CA SER A 241 -13.00 12.29 -7.21
C SER A 241 -13.06 10.93 -7.91
N VAL A 242 -12.02 10.63 -8.70
CA VAL A 242 -11.89 9.38 -9.44
C VAL A 242 -10.55 8.72 -9.10
N GLU A 243 -10.57 7.39 -9.00
CA GLU A 243 -9.40 6.54 -8.86
C GLU A 243 -9.42 5.45 -9.95
N GLY A 244 -8.27 5.13 -10.57
CA GLY A 244 -8.14 3.97 -11.46
C GLY A 244 -8.63 4.13 -12.91
N GLY A 245 -8.85 5.36 -13.40
CA GLY A 245 -8.99 5.64 -14.85
C GLY A 245 -10.43 5.64 -15.40
N GLY A 246 -11.15 6.73 -15.14
CA GLY A 246 -12.49 7.00 -15.68
C GLY A 246 -12.85 8.49 -15.49
N THR A 247 -14.12 8.83 -15.68
CA THR A 247 -14.65 10.15 -15.33
C THR A 247 -15.84 10.02 -14.39
N LEU A 248 -16.14 11.11 -13.66
CA LEU A 248 -17.27 11.20 -12.75
C LEU A 248 -17.96 12.54 -12.97
N GLU A 249 -19.28 12.55 -13.10
CA GLU A 249 -20.06 13.78 -13.26
C GLU A 249 -21.17 13.86 -12.21
N PRO A 250 -21.20 14.90 -11.35
CA PRO A 250 -20.21 15.99 -11.26
C PRO A 250 -18.88 15.58 -10.61
N LEU A 251 -17.76 16.18 -11.06
CA LEU A 251 -16.43 16.05 -10.46
C LEU A 251 -16.13 17.27 -9.55
N GLY A 252 -15.32 17.08 -8.51
CA GLY A 252 -14.91 18.15 -7.60
C GLY A 252 -15.98 18.47 -6.56
N VAL A 253 -16.05 19.72 -6.13
CA VAL A 253 -16.94 20.11 -5.04
C VAL A 253 -18.34 20.42 -5.57
N THR A 254 -19.35 19.74 -5.03
CA THR A 254 -20.77 20.07 -5.19
C THR A 254 -21.38 20.43 -3.82
N LEU A 255 -22.13 21.53 -3.77
CA LEU A 255 -22.76 22.03 -2.55
C LEU A 255 -24.28 21.92 -2.67
N TYR A 256 -24.91 21.44 -1.59
CA TYR A 256 -26.36 21.34 -1.43
C TYR A 256 -26.75 22.12 -0.17
N PRO A 257 -26.96 23.45 -0.27
CA PRO A 257 -27.20 24.30 0.90
C PRO A 257 -28.56 24.03 1.57
N ASP A 258 -29.54 23.55 0.80
CA ASP A 258 -30.89 23.26 1.27
C ASP A 258 -31.11 21.75 1.33
N LEU A 259 -31.64 21.25 2.46
CA LEU A 259 -31.88 19.84 2.72
C LEU A 259 -33.36 19.58 3.08
N PRO A 260 -33.95 18.44 2.69
CA PRO A 260 -33.31 17.31 2.01
C PRO A 260 -33.04 17.59 0.53
N ALA A 261 -31.98 16.99 0.00
CA ALA A 261 -31.61 17.07 -1.40
C ALA A 261 -31.29 15.68 -1.98
N GLN A 262 -31.31 15.57 -3.30
CA GLN A 262 -30.77 14.41 -4.00
C GLN A 262 -29.54 14.81 -4.81
N ALA A 263 -28.48 14.03 -4.66
CA ALA A 263 -27.29 14.14 -5.47
C ALA A 263 -27.18 12.92 -6.39
N VAL A 264 -26.90 13.16 -7.66
CA VAL A 264 -26.72 12.10 -8.66
C VAL A 264 -25.32 12.23 -9.23
N PHE A 265 -24.60 11.11 -9.25
CA PHE A 265 -23.25 11.02 -9.80
C PHE A 265 -23.23 9.92 -10.85
N THR A 266 -22.68 10.20 -12.03
CA THR A 266 -22.51 9.22 -13.11
C THR A 266 -21.04 9.01 -13.40
N ALA A 267 -20.59 7.78 -13.21
CA ALA A 267 -19.25 7.32 -13.53
C ALA A 267 -19.19 6.79 -14.96
N THR A 268 -18.20 7.22 -15.74
CA THR A 268 -17.97 6.69 -17.10
C THR A 268 -16.57 6.06 -17.16
N PRO A 269 -16.47 4.73 -17.29
CA PRO A 269 -15.17 4.08 -17.42
C PRO A 269 -14.47 4.49 -18.72
N TRP A 270 -13.14 4.59 -18.69
CA TRP A 270 -12.34 4.63 -19.92
C TRP A 270 -12.38 3.28 -20.65
N PRO A 271 -12.01 3.22 -21.94
CA PRO A 271 -11.89 1.95 -22.66
C PRO A 271 -11.04 0.93 -21.89
N GLY A 272 -11.52 -0.32 -21.80
CA GLY A 272 -10.82 -1.41 -21.12
C GLY A 272 -10.99 -1.45 -19.59
N ARG A 273 -11.75 -0.53 -19.01
CA ARG A 273 -11.96 -0.42 -17.57
C ARG A 273 -13.43 -0.54 -17.20
N THR A 274 -13.67 -0.89 -15.95
CA THR A 274 -15.01 -0.96 -15.35
C THR A 274 -15.02 -0.25 -14.01
N LEU A 275 -16.15 0.38 -13.67
CA LEU A 275 -16.38 0.84 -12.31
C LEU A 275 -16.48 -0.39 -11.40
N THR A 276 -15.67 -0.43 -10.36
CA THR A 276 -15.71 -1.49 -9.33
C THR A 276 -16.71 -1.13 -8.24
N HIS A 277 -16.65 0.10 -7.73
CA HIS A 277 -17.56 0.61 -6.70
C HIS A 277 -17.42 2.13 -6.53
N PHE A 278 -18.38 2.72 -5.82
CA PHE A 278 -18.22 4.05 -5.22
C PHE A 278 -17.82 3.89 -3.75
N SER A 279 -17.14 4.89 -3.19
CA SER A 279 -16.88 4.97 -1.75
C SER A 279 -17.16 6.37 -1.22
N THR A 280 -17.64 6.48 0.02
CA THR A 280 -17.77 7.76 0.73
C THR A 280 -16.91 7.74 1.98
N ASN A 281 -16.04 8.74 2.14
CA ASN A 281 -15.08 8.85 3.25
C ASN A 281 -14.23 7.57 3.43
N GLY A 282 -13.85 6.95 2.31
CA GLY A 282 -13.07 5.72 2.26
C GLY A 282 -13.86 4.43 2.51
N VAL A 283 -15.17 4.51 2.76
CA VAL A 283 -16.03 3.33 2.95
C VAL A 283 -16.73 2.98 1.66
N ALA A 284 -16.52 1.76 1.16
CA ALA A 284 -17.16 1.25 -0.04
C ALA A 284 -18.70 1.20 0.11
N LEU A 285 -19.39 1.68 -0.90
CA LEU A 285 -20.84 1.58 -1.03
C LEU A 285 -21.23 0.26 -1.71
N PRO A 286 -22.46 -0.25 -1.50
CA PRO A 286 -22.96 -1.40 -2.23
C PRO A 286 -22.87 -1.19 -3.74
N ALA A 287 -22.60 -2.26 -4.48
CA ALA A 287 -22.55 -2.23 -5.93
C ALA A 287 -23.88 -1.70 -6.50
N GLY A 288 -23.82 -0.52 -7.11
CA GLY A 288 -24.82 0.00 -8.04
C GLY A 288 -24.18 0.01 -9.42
N GLY A 289 -24.99 0.21 -10.47
CA GLY A 289 -24.42 0.47 -11.80
C GLY A 289 -23.56 1.74 -11.83
N ASN A 290 -23.33 2.26 -13.02
CA ASN A 290 -22.50 3.45 -13.22
C ASN A 290 -23.09 4.76 -12.66
N THR A 291 -24.30 4.73 -12.10
CA THR A 291 -24.96 5.90 -11.52
C THR A 291 -25.23 5.68 -10.03
N LEU A 292 -24.76 6.60 -9.20
CA LEU A 292 -25.01 6.67 -7.76
C LEU A 292 -26.00 7.80 -7.47
N GLN A 293 -27.04 7.49 -6.70
CA GLN A 293 -27.99 8.47 -6.19
C GLN A 293 -27.91 8.51 -4.66
N LEU A 294 -27.53 9.66 -4.12
CA LEU A 294 -27.45 9.90 -2.68
C LEU A 294 -28.65 10.74 -2.23
N THR A 295 -29.34 10.28 -1.18
CA THR A 295 -30.36 11.06 -0.49
C THR A 295 -29.72 11.76 0.70
N LEU A 296 -29.69 13.09 0.66
CA LEU A 296 -29.03 13.94 1.64
C LEU A 296 -30.11 14.54 2.54
N THR A 297 -30.12 14.19 3.83
CA THR A 297 -31.17 14.63 4.77
C THR A 297 -30.64 15.39 5.98
N ALA A 298 -29.32 15.52 6.11
CA ALA A 298 -28.67 16.16 7.24
C ALA A 298 -27.37 16.84 6.79
N ASP A 299 -26.92 17.80 7.60
CA ASP A 299 -25.65 18.50 7.39
C ASP A 299 -24.50 17.51 7.39
N GLN A 300 -23.75 17.45 6.29
CA GLN A 300 -22.69 16.45 6.14
C GLN A 300 -21.64 16.85 5.11
N ALA A 301 -20.40 16.46 5.36
CA ALA A 301 -19.31 16.53 4.39
C ALA A 301 -18.89 15.12 3.97
N LEU A 302 -18.89 14.87 2.66
CA LEU A 302 -18.55 13.58 2.08
C LEU A 302 -17.42 13.73 1.06
N ASN A 303 -16.41 12.88 1.17
CA ASN A 303 -15.45 12.63 0.11
C ASN A 303 -15.93 11.42 -0.68
N LEU A 304 -16.47 11.65 -1.88
CA LEU A 304 -16.95 10.62 -2.79
C LEU A 304 -15.83 10.25 -3.78
N THR A 305 -15.59 8.96 -3.95
CA THR A 305 -14.64 8.44 -4.93
C THR A 305 -15.30 7.37 -5.78
N ALA A 306 -15.17 7.47 -7.10
CA ALA A 306 -15.50 6.40 -8.04
C ALA A 306 -14.22 5.61 -8.37
N HIS A 307 -14.25 4.30 -8.11
CA HIS A 307 -13.10 3.40 -8.24
C HIS A 307 -13.20 2.57 -9.51
N PHE A 308 -12.27 2.72 -10.43
CA PHE A 308 -12.19 1.95 -11.66
C PHE A 308 -11.01 0.98 -11.61
N ALA A 309 -11.12 -0.12 -12.36
CA ALA A 309 -10.03 -1.04 -12.62
C ALA A 309 -10.22 -1.69 -13.99
N GLY A 310 -9.10 -2.05 -14.63
CA GLY A 310 -9.04 -2.76 -15.90
C GLY A 310 -8.09 -3.96 -15.84
N THR A 311 -8.16 -4.77 -16.88
CA THR A 311 -7.20 -5.86 -17.11
C THR A 311 -6.53 -5.67 -18.46
N PHE A 312 -5.20 -5.62 -18.45
CA PHE A 312 -4.36 -5.62 -19.62
C PHE A 312 -3.72 -7.00 -19.82
N TYR A 313 -3.51 -7.39 -21.06
CA TYR A 313 -3.03 -8.72 -21.45
C TYR A 313 -1.67 -8.61 -22.12
N ALA A 314 -0.73 -9.46 -21.70
CA ALA A 314 0.58 -9.60 -22.32
C ALA A 314 0.79 -11.07 -22.76
N ASP A 315 1.31 -11.26 -23.96
CA ASP A 315 1.58 -12.57 -24.55
C ASP A 315 2.84 -12.50 -25.43
N ALA A 316 3.90 -13.19 -24.99
CA ALA A 316 5.18 -13.26 -25.69
C ALA A 316 5.09 -13.86 -27.11
N ALA A 317 3.99 -14.54 -27.46
CA ALA A 317 3.76 -15.08 -28.80
C ALA A 317 3.25 -14.02 -29.81
N ARG A 318 2.80 -12.84 -29.36
CA ARG A 318 2.35 -11.74 -30.23
C ARG A 318 3.51 -11.23 -31.09
N PRO A 319 3.31 -10.87 -32.37
CA PRO A 319 4.42 -10.44 -33.24
C PRO A 319 5.09 -9.13 -32.79
N ASP A 320 4.36 -8.24 -32.14
CA ASP A 320 4.83 -6.93 -31.66
C ASP A 320 3.88 -6.34 -30.58
N ASP A 321 4.19 -5.13 -30.10
CA ASP A 321 3.41 -4.38 -29.11
C ASP A 321 2.27 -3.52 -29.71
N SER A 322 1.88 -3.75 -30.98
CA SER A 322 0.85 -2.93 -31.66
C SER A 322 -0.58 -3.15 -31.15
N GLY A 323 -0.82 -4.23 -30.40
CA GLY A 323 -2.11 -4.51 -29.77
C GLY A 323 -2.49 -3.47 -28.72
N ASP A 324 -3.78 -3.29 -28.44
CA ASP A 324 -4.26 -2.38 -27.39
C ASP A 324 -4.14 -2.96 -25.96
N GLY A 325 -3.81 -4.24 -25.84
CA GLY A 325 -3.67 -4.94 -24.58
C GLY A 325 -5.00 -5.25 -23.88
N LEU A 326 -6.17 -5.02 -24.49
CA LEU A 326 -7.48 -5.14 -23.81
C LEU A 326 -8.10 -6.54 -23.88
N SER A 327 -7.48 -7.46 -24.63
CA SER A 327 -7.87 -8.87 -24.73
C SER A 327 -6.66 -9.72 -25.08
N TRP A 328 -6.77 -11.05 -24.95
CA TRP A 328 -5.74 -11.97 -25.46
C TRP A 328 -5.46 -11.80 -26.97
N ALA A 329 -6.50 -11.53 -27.77
CA ALA A 329 -6.35 -11.37 -29.23
C ALA A 329 -5.55 -10.12 -29.61
N THR A 330 -5.58 -9.10 -28.76
CA THR A 330 -4.92 -7.80 -28.93
C THR A 330 -3.87 -7.54 -27.85
N ALA A 331 -3.36 -8.59 -27.20
CA ALA A 331 -2.36 -8.50 -26.15
C ALA A 331 -1.08 -7.79 -26.63
N LYS A 332 -0.36 -7.18 -25.68
CA LYS A 332 1.00 -6.68 -25.89
C LYS A 332 1.99 -7.84 -25.97
N ARG A 333 3.08 -7.69 -26.71
CA ARG A 333 4.17 -8.70 -26.76
C ARG A 333 5.04 -8.65 -25.51
N THR A 334 5.37 -7.45 -25.05
CA THR A 334 6.23 -7.23 -23.88
C THR A 334 5.41 -6.90 -22.63
N LEU A 335 5.90 -7.34 -21.47
CA LEU A 335 5.29 -6.98 -20.18
C LEU A 335 5.36 -5.47 -19.94
N GLN A 336 6.48 -4.84 -20.31
CA GLN A 336 6.67 -3.41 -20.09
C GLN A 336 5.66 -2.55 -20.88
N ALA A 337 5.29 -2.96 -22.10
CA ALA A 337 4.27 -2.25 -22.87
C ALA A 337 2.88 -2.33 -22.20
N ALA A 338 2.51 -3.50 -21.66
CA ALA A 338 1.25 -3.63 -20.92
C ALA A 338 1.27 -2.85 -19.59
N VAL A 339 2.40 -2.87 -18.88
CA VAL A 339 2.60 -2.10 -17.65
C VAL A 339 2.54 -0.59 -17.91
N ALA A 340 3.02 -0.11 -19.06
CA ALA A 340 2.98 1.31 -19.43
C ALA A 340 1.55 1.83 -19.69
N ASP A 341 0.63 0.97 -20.17
CA ASP A 341 -0.77 1.31 -20.41
C ASP A 341 -1.67 1.17 -19.16
N ALA A 342 -1.17 0.45 -18.14
CA ALA A 342 -1.86 0.23 -16.87
C ALA A 342 -1.67 1.40 -15.89
N VAL A 343 -2.73 1.76 -15.17
CA VAL A 343 -2.73 2.75 -14.08
C VAL A 343 -3.04 2.07 -12.75
N ASP A 344 -2.90 2.79 -11.64
CA ASP A 344 -3.18 2.26 -10.30
C ASP A 344 -4.51 1.48 -10.24
N ASN A 345 -4.48 0.33 -9.55
CA ASN A 345 -5.52 -0.69 -9.39
C ASN A 345 -5.80 -1.59 -10.60
N ASP A 346 -5.13 -1.39 -11.74
CA ASP A 346 -5.24 -2.33 -12.86
C ASP A 346 -4.51 -3.66 -12.59
N THR A 347 -4.86 -4.66 -13.40
CA THR A 347 -4.14 -5.93 -13.49
C THR A 347 -3.49 -6.08 -14.85
N VAL A 348 -2.22 -6.49 -14.90
CA VAL A 348 -1.56 -6.99 -16.11
C VAL A 348 -1.47 -8.51 -16.00
N LEU A 349 -2.17 -9.22 -16.87
CA LEU A 349 -2.22 -10.68 -16.93
C LEU A 349 -1.33 -11.21 -18.06
N ALA A 350 -0.31 -11.98 -17.70
CA ALA A 350 0.65 -12.53 -18.64
C ALA A 350 0.31 -13.98 -19.03
N ALA A 351 0.30 -14.29 -20.32
CA ALA A 351 0.26 -15.66 -20.83
C ALA A 351 1.60 -16.38 -20.53
N PRO A 352 1.60 -17.72 -20.48
CA PRO A 352 2.82 -18.52 -20.44
C PRO A 352 3.78 -18.15 -21.55
N GLY A 353 5.07 -18.09 -21.23
CA GLY A 353 6.07 -17.70 -22.20
C GLY A 353 7.32 -17.10 -21.58
N LEU A 354 8.30 -16.85 -22.44
CA LEU A 354 9.59 -16.27 -22.12
C LEU A 354 9.62 -14.79 -22.49
N TYR A 355 9.52 -13.92 -21.49
CA TYR A 355 9.57 -12.47 -21.63
C TYR A 355 11.02 -11.99 -21.48
N GLN A 356 11.75 -11.99 -22.61
CA GLN A 356 13.18 -11.67 -22.71
C GLN A 356 13.47 -10.47 -23.63
N GLU A 357 12.44 -9.72 -24.03
CA GLU A 357 12.53 -8.58 -24.96
C GLU A 357 12.11 -7.27 -24.28
N GLY A 358 12.62 -6.14 -24.80
CA GLY A 358 12.37 -4.80 -24.27
C GLY A 358 13.14 -4.51 -22.97
N ALA A 359 13.44 -3.24 -22.70
CA ALA A 359 14.00 -2.84 -21.41
C ALA A 359 13.61 -1.40 -21.09
N ALA A 360 13.52 -1.08 -19.80
CA ALA A 360 13.23 0.25 -19.30
C ALA A 360 14.25 0.67 -18.24
N VAL A 361 14.60 1.95 -18.28
CA VAL A 361 15.58 2.57 -17.38
C VAL A 361 15.01 2.62 -15.97
N THR A 362 15.88 2.42 -14.97
CA THR A 362 15.53 2.62 -13.55
C THR A 362 15.00 4.05 -13.30
N PRO A 363 13.84 4.23 -12.64
CA PRO A 363 13.28 5.56 -12.37
C PRO A 363 14.19 6.48 -11.52
N ASN A 364 14.11 7.79 -11.78
CA ASN A 364 14.83 8.88 -11.09
C ASN A 364 16.36 8.99 -11.33
N GLU A 365 16.91 8.27 -12.30
CA GLU A 365 18.35 8.29 -12.53
C GLU A 365 18.83 9.27 -13.62
N LYS A 366 19.96 9.94 -13.33
CA LYS A 366 20.52 11.08 -14.10
C LYS A 366 21.55 10.63 -15.13
N THR A 367 21.22 10.81 -16.42
CA THR A 367 22.09 11.13 -17.57
C THR A 367 23.31 10.26 -17.94
N THR A 368 23.95 9.48 -17.06
CA THR A 368 25.05 8.54 -17.41
C THR A 368 25.21 7.43 -16.36
N GLY A 369 25.28 6.16 -16.80
CA GLY A 369 25.59 5.00 -15.92
C GLY A 369 24.39 4.27 -15.34
N TYR A 370 23.24 4.28 -16.03
CA TYR A 370 21.98 3.70 -15.58
C TYR A 370 21.88 2.19 -15.82
N LEU A 371 21.19 1.46 -14.92
CA LEU A 371 20.85 0.05 -15.16
C LEU A 371 19.48 -0.09 -15.84
N MET A 372 19.41 -1.02 -16.80
CA MET A 372 18.18 -1.41 -17.47
C MET A 372 17.43 -2.51 -16.70
N ASN A 373 16.11 -2.56 -16.88
CA ASN A 373 15.22 -3.56 -16.29
C ASN A 373 14.30 -4.14 -17.35
N ARG A 374 13.94 -5.42 -17.28
CA ARG A 374 12.93 -6.01 -18.18
C ARG A 374 11.55 -5.42 -17.91
N VAL A 375 11.24 -5.16 -16.63
CA VAL A 375 9.99 -4.54 -16.19
C VAL A 375 10.28 -3.49 -15.10
N VAL A 376 9.66 -2.32 -15.23
CA VAL A 376 9.64 -1.22 -14.27
C VAL A 376 8.20 -0.99 -13.83
N LEU A 377 7.92 -1.27 -12.56
CA LEU A 377 6.60 -1.22 -11.94
C LEU A 377 6.50 -0.07 -10.93
N THR A 378 5.95 1.07 -11.36
CA THR A 378 5.81 2.27 -10.51
C THR A 378 4.38 2.58 -10.09
N ASN A 379 3.41 2.00 -10.79
CA ASN A 379 1.98 2.11 -10.50
C ASN A 379 1.56 1.00 -9.52
N LEU A 380 0.52 1.24 -8.74
CA LEU A 380 -0.08 0.27 -7.82
C LEU A 380 -0.91 -0.75 -8.62
N ILE A 381 -0.27 -1.60 -9.40
CA ILE A 381 -0.94 -2.61 -10.23
C ILE A 381 -0.57 -4.03 -9.80
N THR A 382 -1.39 -4.99 -10.23
CA THR A 382 -1.06 -6.42 -10.10
C THR A 382 -0.50 -6.93 -11.43
N LEU A 383 0.81 -7.17 -11.50
CA LEU A 383 1.42 -7.91 -12.59
C LEU A 383 1.44 -9.40 -12.20
N ARG A 384 0.60 -10.20 -12.86
CA ARG A 384 0.43 -11.63 -12.55
C ARG A 384 0.56 -12.52 -13.76
N SER A 385 1.19 -13.67 -13.57
CA SER A 385 1.12 -14.79 -14.50
C SER A 385 -0.26 -15.43 -14.46
N ARG A 386 -0.78 -15.86 -15.62
CA ARG A 386 -2.03 -16.64 -15.69
C ARG A 386 -1.86 -18.06 -15.14
N ASP A 387 -0.72 -18.69 -15.42
CA ASP A 387 -0.52 -20.14 -15.19
C ASP A 387 0.68 -20.43 -14.24
N GLY A 388 1.10 -19.43 -13.47
CA GLY A 388 2.13 -19.56 -12.44
C GLY A 388 3.58 -19.56 -12.95
N ALA A 389 4.51 -19.70 -12.01
CA ALA A 389 5.94 -19.46 -12.23
C ALA A 389 6.62 -20.55 -13.06
N ALA A 390 6.05 -21.76 -13.11
CA ALA A 390 6.62 -22.89 -13.82
C ALA A 390 6.70 -22.69 -15.34
N VAL A 391 5.81 -21.86 -15.90
CA VAL A 391 5.66 -21.68 -17.36
C VAL A 391 5.74 -20.22 -17.83
N THR A 392 5.87 -19.27 -16.91
CA THR A 392 5.91 -17.83 -17.21
C THR A 392 7.19 -17.22 -16.67
N VAL A 393 8.07 -16.79 -17.56
CA VAL A 393 9.45 -16.40 -17.24
C VAL A 393 9.71 -14.95 -17.61
N ILE A 394 10.21 -14.15 -16.66
CA ILE A 394 10.82 -12.84 -16.90
C ILE A 394 12.33 -13.04 -16.91
N GLN A 395 12.95 -12.86 -18.08
CA GLN A 395 14.39 -13.03 -18.21
C GLN A 395 15.10 -11.69 -18.36
N GLY A 396 16.04 -11.39 -17.45
CA GLY A 396 16.96 -10.25 -17.59
C GLY A 396 17.99 -10.49 -18.70
N ALA A 397 19.17 -9.88 -18.58
CA ALA A 397 20.30 -10.18 -19.45
C ALA A 397 21.63 -10.00 -18.70
N PHE A 398 22.55 -10.92 -18.97
CA PHE A 398 23.94 -10.83 -18.53
C PHE A 398 24.78 -9.97 -19.49
N ASP A 399 25.66 -9.14 -18.92
CA ASP A 399 26.70 -8.44 -19.67
C ASP A 399 27.86 -9.41 -19.99
N THR A 400 27.73 -10.13 -21.10
CA THR A 400 28.76 -11.09 -21.55
C THR A 400 30.07 -10.42 -21.98
N GLY A 401 30.07 -9.10 -22.19
CA GLY A 401 31.26 -8.34 -22.60
C GLY A 401 32.09 -7.81 -21.42
N SER A 402 31.58 -7.87 -20.18
CA SER A 402 32.25 -7.29 -19.01
C SER A 402 33.44 -8.10 -18.50
N GLY A 403 33.50 -9.40 -18.85
CA GLY A 403 34.46 -10.35 -18.28
C GLY A 403 34.10 -10.84 -16.87
N ASP A 404 32.98 -10.40 -16.30
CA ASP A 404 32.46 -10.92 -15.03
C ASP A 404 31.89 -12.33 -15.22
N PRO A 405 32.32 -13.33 -14.42
CA PRO A 405 31.90 -14.72 -14.62
C PRO A 405 30.41 -14.97 -14.33
N TYR A 406 29.71 -14.01 -13.72
CA TYR A 406 28.29 -14.07 -13.41
C TYR A 406 27.47 -13.06 -14.21
N GLY A 407 28.06 -12.44 -15.24
CA GLY A 407 27.34 -11.60 -16.19
C GLY A 407 26.98 -10.21 -15.67
N ARG A 408 27.65 -9.73 -14.62
CA ARG A 408 27.46 -8.37 -14.11
C ARG A 408 28.25 -7.37 -14.94
N GLY A 409 27.74 -6.16 -15.07
CA GLY A 409 28.39 -5.10 -15.82
C GLY A 409 27.43 -4.00 -16.25
N PRO A 410 27.94 -2.93 -16.85
CA PRO A 410 27.14 -1.76 -17.22
C PRO A 410 26.06 -2.06 -18.26
N ASN A 411 26.17 -3.14 -19.04
CA ASN A 411 25.15 -3.54 -20.02
C ASN A 411 24.20 -4.64 -19.52
N ALA A 412 24.27 -4.99 -18.24
CA ALA A 412 23.37 -5.97 -17.66
C ALA A 412 21.93 -5.43 -17.60
N VAL A 413 20.97 -6.35 -17.64
CA VAL A 413 19.54 -6.04 -17.51
C VAL A 413 18.99 -6.82 -16.32
N ARG A 414 18.46 -6.11 -15.33
CA ARG A 414 17.72 -6.69 -14.19
C ARG A 414 16.38 -7.26 -14.66
N CYS A 415 15.83 -8.26 -13.97
CA CYS A 415 14.47 -8.71 -14.29
C CYS A 415 13.43 -7.63 -13.95
N VAL A 416 13.31 -7.22 -12.69
CA VAL A 416 12.26 -6.28 -12.27
C VAL A 416 12.78 -5.17 -11.37
N TYR A 417 12.40 -3.94 -11.69
CA TYR A 417 12.35 -2.83 -10.73
C TYR A 417 10.90 -2.62 -10.31
N MET A 418 10.64 -2.44 -9.00
CA MET A 418 9.32 -2.04 -8.54
C MET A 418 9.35 -1.12 -7.32
N SER A 419 8.47 -0.11 -7.29
CA SER A 419 8.28 0.76 -6.13
C SER A 419 6.89 0.65 -5.49
N LYS A 420 5.94 0.00 -6.18
CA LYS A 420 4.56 -0.28 -5.74
C LYS A 420 4.06 -1.57 -6.39
N GLY A 421 2.85 -1.99 -6.03
CA GLY A 421 2.13 -3.06 -6.72
C GLY A 421 2.52 -4.47 -6.27
N ILE A 422 2.04 -5.43 -7.04
CA ILE A 422 2.19 -6.87 -6.80
C ILE A 422 2.83 -7.50 -8.04
N LEU A 423 3.86 -8.31 -7.83
CA LEU A 423 4.43 -9.22 -8.82
C LEU A 423 4.11 -10.65 -8.39
N GLN A 424 3.36 -11.40 -9.21
CA GLN A 424 2.88 -12.72 -8.81
C GLN A 424 3.09 -13.81 -9.87
N GLY A 425 3.62 -14.95 -9.44
CA GLY A 425 3.60 -16.18 -10.23
C GLY A 425 4.59 -16.19 -11.40
N PHE A 426 5.75 -15.56 -11.28
CA PHE A 426 6.77 -15.56 -12.34
C PHE A 426 8.03 -16.30 -11.90
N THR A 427 8.70 -16.96 -12.85
CA THR A 427 10.14 -17.23 -12.71
C THR A 427 10.91 -15.99 -13.18
N LEU A 428 11.79 -15.46 -12.35
CA LEU A 428 12.71 -14.37 -12.68
C LEU A 428 14.12 -14.95 -12.82
N THR A 429 14.75 -14.77 -13.97
CA THR A 429 16.08 -15.35 -14.20
C THR A 429 17.00 -14.59 -15.14
N GLY A 430 18.30 -14.84 -15.05
CA GLY A 430 19.31 -14.22 -15.91
C GLY A 430 19.43 -12.71 -15.73
N GLY A 431 18.88 -12.17 -14.63
CA GLY A 431 18.98 -10.76 -14.29
C GLY A 431 20.31 -10.44 -13.62
N ALA A 432 20.96 -9.38 -14.06
CA ALA A 432 22.21 -8.92 -13.45
C ALA A 432 22.26 -7.41 -13.27
N THR A 433 23.16 -6.98 -12.38
CA THR A 433 23.42 -5.56 -12.09
C THR A 433 24.79 -5.14 -12.62
N ASP A 434 25.16 -3.87 -12.42
CA ASP A 434 26.55 -3.43 -12.53
C ASP A 434 27.42 -4.20 -11.52
N SER A 435 28.70 -4.35 -11.83
CA SER A 435 29.74 -4.96 -10.98
C SER A 435 30.40 -3.95 -10.04
N VAL A 436 30.29 -2.64 -10.31
CA VAL A 436 30.89 -1.59 -9.47
C VAL A 436 30.11 -1.41 -8.16
N ASN A 437 30.79 -1.48 -7.02
CA ASN A 437 30.15 -1.28 -5.72
C ASN A 437 29.95 0.20 -5.37
N LEU A 438 28.87 0.82 -5.85
CA LEU A 438 28.47 2.19 -5.51
C LEU A 438 27.41 2.29 -4.40
N GLU A 439 26.96 1.15 -3.88
CA GLU A 439 25.93 1.06 -2.84
C GLU A 439 24.62 1.77 -3.20
N ASN A 440 24.18 1.63 -4.46
CA ASN A 440 23.03 2.33 -5.01
C ASN A 440 22.08 1.36 -5.77
N GLU A 441 21.13 1.91 -6.50
CA GLU A 441 20.15 1.16 -7.29
C GLU A 441 20.77 0.32 -8.41
N ASN A 442 21.98 0.60 -8.88
CA ASN A 442 22.55 -0.06 -10.06
C ASN A 442 23.35 -1.31 -9.76
N ASN A 443 23.63 -1.60 -8.50
CA ASN A 443 24.49 -2.71 -8.10
C ASN A 443 23.81 -3.68 -7.10
N ARG A 444 22.51 -3.53 -6.88
CA ARG A 444 21.70 -4.34 -5.96
C ARG A 444 20.51 -4.99 -6.66
N GLY A 445 20.08 -6.15 -6.19
CA GLY A 445 18.83 -6.78 -6.64
C GLY A 445 18.88 -7.28 -8.08
N GLY A 446 19.66 -8.32 -8.41
CA GLY A 446 19.80 -8.79 -9.79
C GLY A 446 18.50 -9.34 -10.39
N GLY A 447 17.69 -10.02 -9.57
CA GLY A 447 16.33 -10.40 -9.94
C GLY A 447 15.36 -9.25 -9.76
N VAL A 448 15.20 -8.78 -8.51
CA VAL A 448 14.27 -7.70 -8.16
C VAL A 448 14.97 -6.60 -7.38
N TYR A 449 14.72 -5.36 -7.76
CA TYR A 449 15.09 -4.19 -6.98
C TYR A 449 13.84 -3.42 -6.54
N VAL A 450 13.74 -3.21 -5.24
CA VAL A 450 12.82 -2.27 -4.61
C VAL A 450 13.65 -1.16 -3.94
N PRO A 451 13.24 0.12 -4.01
CA PRO A 451 13.93 1.20 -3.32
C PRO A 451 14.12 0.92 -1.82
N GLU A 452 15.26 1.37 -1.29
CA GLU A 452 15.65 1.10 0.09
C GLU A 452 14.57 1.56 1.09
N LEU A 453 14.37 0.75 2.15
CA LEU A 453 13.34 0.95 3.19
C LEU A 453 11.88 0.97 2.68
N THR A 454 11.63 0.45 1.47
CA THR A 454 10.29 0.31 0.92
C THR A 454 9.83 -1.15 0.98
N TYR A 455 8.74 -1.43 1.71
CA TYR A 455 8.24 -2.79 1.96
C TYR A 455 6.81 -3.03 1.43
N THR A 456 6.14 -2.00 0.93
CA THR A 456 4.78 -2.12 0.39
C THR A 456 4.69 -2.98 -0.88
N PRO A 457 5.67 -3.03 -1.80
CA PRO A 457 5.60 -3.91 -2.97
C PRO A 457 5.63 -5.37 -2.55
N GLN A 458 4.76 -6.18 -3.16
CA GLN A 458 4.59 -7.59 -2.84
C GLN A 458 5.13 -8.45 -3.98
N ILE A 459 5.97 -9.43 -3.65
CA ILE A 459 6.47 -10.45 -4.56
C ILE A 459 5.93 -11.79 -4.06
N ILE A 460 5.07 -12.44 -4.83
CA ILE A 460 4.25 -13.56 -4.36
C ILE A 460 4.38 -14.74 -5.33
N ASP A 461 4.54 -15.96 -4.82
CA ASP A 461 4.54 -17.19 -5.63
C ASP A 461 5.57 -17.17 -6.78
N CYS A 462 6.70 -16.48 -6.57
CA CYS A 462 7.73 -16.30 -7.59
C CYS A 462 8.94 -17.22 -7.36
N VAL A 463 9.60 -17.59 -8.45
CA VAL A 463 10.90 -18.29 -8.42
C VAL A 463 11.97 -17.31 -8.88
N ILE A 464 12.86 -16.87 -7.99
CA ILE A 464 13.97 -15.97 -8.33
C ILE A 464 15.25 -16.79 -8.41
N THR A 465 15.79 -16.93 -9.62
CA THR A 465 16.90 -17.86 -9.85
C THR A 465 17.93 -17.40 -10.85
N ASN A 466 19.19 -17.79 -10.65
CA ASN A 466 20.30 -17.48 -11.56
C ASN A 466 20.38 -15.96 -11.86
N CYS A 467 20.21 -15.15 -10.83
CA CYS A 467 20.40 -13.70 -10.89
C CYS A 467 21.69 -13.30 -10.17
N ALA A 468 22.34 -12.23 -10.62
CA ALA A 468 23.67 -11.82 -10.13
C ALA A 468 23.73 -10.34 -9.77
N SER A 469 24.33 -10.01 -8.62
CA SER A 469 24.56 -8.61 -8.26
C SER A 469 25.82 -8.42 -7.40
N VAL A 470 26.09 -7.19 -6.95
CA VAL A 470 27.08 -6.98 -5.88
C VAL A 470 26.50 -7.37 -4.52
N ARG A 471 25.22 -7.02 -4.27
CA ARG A 471 24.48 -7.37 -3.06
C ARG A 471 23.00 -7.63 -3.35
N GLY A 472 22.38 -8.61 -2.71
CA GLY A 472 20.99 -8.97 -3.03
C GLY A 472 20.92 -9.60 -4.42
N GLY A 473 21.52 -10.77 -4.62
CA GLY A 473 21.56 -11.42 -5.94
C GLY A 473 20.15 -11.69 -6.47
N GLY A 474 19.31 -12.28 -5.64
CA GLY A 474 17.88 -12.45 -5.90
C GLY A 474 17.11 -11.12 -5.79
N ILE A 475 17.07 -10.53 -4.59
CA ILE A 475 16.26 -9.33 -4.32
C ILE A 475 16.92 -8.33 -3.38
N HIS A 476 16.62 -7.05 -3.59
CA HIS A 476 16.81 -5.97 -2.62
C HIS A 476 15.47 -5.33 -2.22
N ALA A 477 15.19 -5.26 -0.92
CA ALA A 477 13.98 -4.70 -0.29
C ALA A 477 12.66 -5.36 -0.73
N GLY A 478 11.51 -4.77 -0.39
CA GLY A 478 10.18 -5.35 -0.65
C GLY A 478 9.75 -6.45 0.31
N THR A 479 8.55 -7.00 0.07
CA THR A 479 8.00 -8.12 0.84
C THR A 479 7.76 -9.36 -0.03
N LEU A 480 8.37 -10.48 0.33
CA LEU A 480 8.21 -11.77 -0.34
C LEU A 480 7.23 -12.69 0.39
N ARG A 481 6.41 -13.43 -0.35
CA ARG A 481 5.54 -14.51 0.15
C ARG A 481 5.64 -15.72 -0.75
N ARG A 482 5.86 -16.91 -0.16
CA ARG A 482 5.89 -18.19 -0.90
C ARG A 482 6.79 -18.15 -2.13
N CYS A 483 7.97 -17.55 -1.97
CA CYS A 483 8.94 -17.44 -3.05
C CYS A 483 10.04 -18.48 -2.89
N VAL A 484 10.55 -18.97 -4.01
CA VAL A 484 11.75 -19.82 -4.06
C VAL A 484 12.91 -18.99 -4.59
N LEU A 485 13.97 -18.84 -3.79
CA LEU A 485 15.18 -18.11 -4.17
C LEU A 485 16.34 -19.08 -4.24
N ARG A 486 16.81 -19.37 -5.46
CA ARG A 486 17.87 -20.36 -5.68
C ARG A 486 18.87 -20.02 -6.75
N ASP A 487 20.10 -20.52 -6.62
CA ASP A 487 21.18 -20.33 -7.60
C ASP A 487 21.60 -18.88 -7.87
N ASN A 488 21.13 -17.93 -7.05
CA ASN A 488 21.49 -16.53 -7.19
C ASN A 488 22.90 -16.27 -6.66
N TYR A 489 23.53 -15.22 -7.16
CA TYR A 489 24.90 -14.86 -6.86
C TYR A 489 25.02 -13.41 -6.38
N ALA A 490 25.83 -13.19 -5.34
CA ALA A 490 26.29 -11.85 -4.98
C ALA A 490 27.80 -11.86 -4.70
N SER A 491 28.56 -10.91 -5.25
CA SER A 491 30.00 -10.87 -4.95
C SER A 491 30.32 -10.49 -3.51
N ASN A 492 29.46 -9.72 -2.84
CA ASN A 492 29.73 -9.27 -1.48
C ASN A 492 28.92 -10.08 -0.45
N ASN A 493 27.61 -9.83 -0.35
CA ASN A 493 26.74 -10.56 0.58
C ASN A 493 25.26 -10.53 0.17
N SER A 494 24.45 -11.28 0.93
CA SER A 494 23.00 -11.41 0.72
C SER A 494 22.68 -11.91 -0.69
N SER A 495 23.21 -13.06 -1.10
CA SER A 495 23.03 -13.58 -2.46
C SER A 495 21.57 -13.87 -2.82
N ALA A 496 20.70 -14.15 -1.85
CA ALA A 496 19.28 -14.32 -2.06
C ALA A 496 18.49 -13.05 -1.70
N ILE A 497 18.52 -12.65 -0.43
CA ILE A 497 17.62 -11.62 0.13
C ILE A 497 18.42 -10.55 0.87
N ARG A 498 18.27 -9.27 0.47
CA ARG A 498 18.83 -8.13 1.19
C ARG A 498 17.78 -7.09 1.55
N GLY A 499 17.65 -6.75 2.83
CA GLY A 499 16.84 -5.59 3.22
C GLY A 499 15.33 -5.81 3.08
N SER A 500 14.86 -7.05 3.01
CA SER A 500 13.46 -7.40 2.70
C SER A 500 12.75 -8.05 3.89
N VAL A 501 11.43 -8.13 3.80
CA VAL A 501 10.61 -8.98 4.66
C VAL A 501 10.19 -10.22 3.87
N ALA A 502 10.38 -11.43 4.40
CA ALA A 502 10.05 -12.67 3.71
C ALA A 502 9.17 -13.57 4.57
N TYR A 503 8.13 -14.13 3.96
CA TYR A 503 7.20 -15.08 4.58
C TYR A 503 7.19 -16.36 3.75
N GLU A 504 7.30 -17.52 4.41
CA GLU A 504 7.10 -18.83 3.76
C GLU A 504 8.02 -19.05 2.55
N CYS A 505 9.24 -18.50 2.59
CA CYS A 505 10.17 -18.55 1.46
C CYS A 505 11.21 -19.67 1.61
N LEU A 506 11.48 -20.37 0.51
CA LEU A 506 12.57 -21.33 0.42
C LEU A 506 13.80 -20.67 -0.20
N VAL A 507 14.91 -20.63 0.55
CA VAL A 507 16.18 -20.02 0.12
C VAL A 507 17.27 -21.08 0.08
N SER A 508 17.70 -21.48 -1.11
CA SER A 508 18.64 -22.59 -1.26
C SER A 508 19.65 -22.42 -2.38
N GLN A 509 20.83 -23.04 -2.26
CA GLN A 509 21.82 -23.10 -3.34
C GLN A 509 22.31 -21.73 -3.85
N ASN A 510 22.17 -20.67 -3.06
CA ASN A 510 22.66 -19.35 -3.44
C ASN A 510 24.17 -19.24 -3.15
N ARG A 511 24.88 -18.56 -4.04
CA ARG A 511 26.35 -18.51 -4.12
C ARG A 511 26.87 -17.09 -3.86
N PHE A 512 28.12 -16.98 -3.44
CA PHE A 512 28.78 -15.69 -3.22
C PHE A 512 30.30 -15.83 -3.39
N GLU A 513 30.98 -14.72 -3.64
CA GLU A 513 32.43 -14.71 -3.84
C GLU A 513 33.20 -14.84 -2.52
N THR A 514 32.73 -14.18 -1.46
CA THR A 514 33.45 -14.12 -0.19
C THR A 514 33.04 -15.23 0.76
N VAL A 515 34.00 -15.80 1.49
CA VAL A 515 33.77 -16.84 2.53
C VAL A 515 32.93 -16.34 3.72
N ASN A 516 32.76 -15.02 3.86
CA ASN A 516 31.93 -14.39 4.89
C ASN A 516 30.57 -13.92 4.35
N GLY A 517 30.25 -14.25 3.09
CA GLY A 517 28.96 -13.95 2.49
C GLY A 517 27.80 -14.62 3.22
N SER A 518 26.59 -14.15 2.95
CA SER A 518 25.37 -14.75 3.47
C SER A 518 24.32 -14.89 2.36
N ALA A 519 23.41 -15.85 2.50
CA ALA A 519 22.23 -15.93 1.65
C ALA A 519 21.26 -14.76 1.95
N CYS A 520 21.00 -14.52 3.23
CA CYS A 520 20.09 -13.47 3.69
C CYS A 520 20.83 -12.40 4.52
N GLY A 521 20.46 -11.13 4.40
CA GLY A 521 20.96 -10.11 5.31
C GLY A 521 20.14 -8.83 5.40
N TRP A 522 20.19 -8.17 6.56
CA TRP A 522 19.34 -7.02 6.90
C TRP A 522 17.85 -7.27 6.67
N ALA A 523 17.40 -8.50 6.89
CA ALA A 523 16.07 -8.97 6.52
C ALA A 523 15.32 -9.51 7.74
N TRP A 524 13.99 -9.54 7.61
CA TRP A 524 13.09 -10.22 8.56
C TRP A 524 12.45 -11.41 7.86
N LEU A 525 12.68 -12.61 8.38
CA LEU A 525 12.20 -13.85 7.77
C LEU A 525 11.26 -14.55 8.74
N TYR A 526 10.09 -14.93 8.25
CA TYR A 526 9.02 -15.61 8.97
C TYR A 526 8.71 -16.92 8.28
N SER A 527 8.80 -18.03 9.02
CA SER A 527 8.48 -19.37 8.49
C SER A 527 9.27 -19.68 7.21
N CYS A 528 10.57 -19.36 7.17
CA CYS A 528 11.41 -19.57 5.99
C CYS A 528 12.39 -20.73 6.20
N THR A 529 12.72 -21.45 5.13
CA THR A 529 13.79 -22.45 5.13
C THR A 529 14.98 -21.89 4.36
N VAL A 530 16.11 -21.70 5.05
CA VAL A 530 17.38 -21.26 4.45
C VAL A 530 18.37 -22.42 4.55
N ALA A 531 18.59 -23.11 3.43
CA ALA A 531 19.37 -24.34 3.44
C ALA A 531 20.13 -24.64 2.14
N GLY A 532 21.31 -25.24 2.27
CA GLY A 532 22.17 -25.61 1.14
C GLY A 532 22.85 -24.42 0.45
N ASN A 533 23.10 -23.33 1.16
CA ASN A 533 23.73 -22.12 0.62
C ASN A 533 25.25 -22.15 0.86
N ALA A 534 26.00 -22.84 0.00
CA ALA A 534 27.44 -23.01 0.13
C ALA A 534 28.25 -21.93 -0.61
N PRO A 535 29.44 -21.54 -0.13
CA PRO A 535 30.15 -22.03 1.07
C PRO A 535 29.98 -21.18 2.37
N ALA A 536 28.84 -20.55 2.64
CA ALA A 536 28.74 -19.57 3.74
C ALA A 536 27.41 -19.54 4.48
N ARG A 537 27.03 -18.37 5.01
CA ARG A 537 26.09 -18.21 6.11
C ARG A 537 24.63 -18.20 5.63
N SER A 538 23.74 -18.74 6.46
CA SER A 538 22.29 -18.57 6.27
C SER A 538 21.91 -17.09 6.38
N GLY A 539 22.54 -16.37 7.31
CA GLY A 539 22.14 -15.00 7.67
C GLY A 539 23.29 -14.13 8.15
N ASP A 540 23.20 -12.83 7.85
CA ASP A 540 24.03 -11.77 8.43
C ASP A 540 23.16 -10.54 8.78
N ASN A 541 23.17 -10.09 10.04
CA ASN A 541 22.34 -8.98 10.52
C ASN A 541 20.83 -9.14 10.21
N ALA A 542 20.31 -10.36 10.30
CA ALA A 542 18.91 -10.68 10.03
C ALA A 542 18.15 -11.12 11.28
N SER A 543 16.82 -11.09 11.21
CA SER A 543 15.92 -11.62 12.24
C SER A 543 15.12 -12.78 11.66
N PHE A 544 15.10 -13.91 12.37
CA PHE A 544 14.44 -15.15 11.96
C PHE A 544 13.37 -15.55 12.96
N TYR A 545 12.16 -15.82 12.48
CA TYR A 545 10.99 -16.24 13.25
C TYR A 545 10.46 -17.54 12.65
N ASN A 546 10.31 -18.59 13.44
CA ASN A 546 9.86 -19.92 12.96
C ASN A 546 10.66 -20.48 11.77
N CYS A 547 11.96 -20.16 11.65
CA CYS A 547 12.75 -20.54 10.48
C CYS A 547 13.56 -21.82 10.69
N ILE A 548 13.97 -22.46 9.59
CA ILE A 548 14.97 -23.54 9.58
C ILE A 548 16.23 -23.03 8.88
N LEU A 549 17.38 -23.12 9.57
CA LEU A 549 18.68 -22.59 9.11
C LEU A 549 19.75 -23.68 9.21
N THR A 550 20.31 -24.13 8.08
CA THR A 550 21.32 -25.21 8.09
C THR A 550 22.77 -24.74 8.15
N GLU A 551 23.04 -23.50 7.74
CA GLU A 551 24.36 -22.90 7.79
C GLU A 551 24.47 -21.85 8.90
N VAL A 552 25.70 -21.52 9.29
CA VAL A 552 26.02 -20.55 10.35
C VAL A 552 25.29 -19.22 10.11
N THR A 553 24.81 -18.58 11.17
CA THR A 553 24.35 -17.17 11.13
C THR A 553 25.33 -16.24 11.82
N ALA A 554 25.40 -14.97 11.42
CA ALA A 554 26.23 -13.96 12.07
C ALA A 554 25.42 -12.72 12.47
N SER A 555 25.57 -12.24 13.71
CA SER A 555 24.89 -11.02 14.19
C SER A 555 23.37 -11.03 13.99
N CYS A 556 22.77 -12.22 14.06
CA CYS A 556 21.34 -12.43 13.83
C CYS A 556 20.55 -12.57 15.14
N ARG A 557 19.24 -12.35 15.05
CA ARG A 557 18.25 -12.64 16.10
C ARG A 557 17.41 -13.83 15.68
N HIS A 558 17.15 -14.75 16.60
CA HIS A 558 16.38 -15.97 16.32
C HIS A 558 15.27 -16.13 17.36
N TYR A 559 14.07 -16.41 16.88
CA TYR A 559 12.86 -16.62 17.69
C TYR A 559 12.19 -17.91 17.21
N ASP A 560 12.01 -18.88 18.11
CA ASP A 560 11.33 -20.16 17.85
C ASP A 560 11.84 -20.88 16.58
N SER A 561 13.16 -20.86 16.34
CA SER A 561 13.77 -21.34 15.09
C SER A 561 14.64 -22.58 15.29
N CYS A 562 14.81 -23.36 14.22
CA CYS A 562 15.78 -24.45 14.13
C CYS A 562 17.08 -23.92 13.51
N VAL A 563 18.17 -23.86 14.29
CA VAL A 563 19.45 -23.22 13.92
C VAL A 563 20.59 -24.24 13.99
N VAL A 564 20.54 -25.24 13.09
CA VAL A 564 21.49 -26.36 13.08
C VAL A 564 22.90 -25.94 12.70
N GLY A 565 23.03 -24.96 11.81
CA GLY A 565 24.33 -24.46 11.37
C GLY A 565 25.12 -23.72 12.46
N GLY A 566 24.51 -23.43 13.60
CA GLY A 566 25.12 -22.69 14.69
C GLY A 566 25.13 -21.18 14.46
N MET A 567 25.65 -20.45 15.46
CA MET A 567 25.58 -18.99 15.52
C MET A 567 26.98 -18.41 15.77
N GLN A 568 27.30 -17.34 15.06
CA GLN A 568 28.45 -16.48 15.29
C GLN A 568 27.95 -15.13 15.81
N SER A 569 28.39 -14.74 17.01
CA SER A 569 28.00 -13.45 17.62
C SER A 569 26.48 -13.23 17.65
N PRO A 570 25.69 -14.15 18.26
CA PRO A 570 24.23 -14.02 18.30
C PRO A 570 23.83 -12.74 19.06
N VAL A 571 22.81 -12.05 18.56
CA VAL A 571 22.23 -10.87 19.21
C VAL A 571 21.08 -11.28 20.13
N THR A 572 20.31 -12.31 19.75
CA THR A 572 19.23 -12.89 20.56
C THR A 572 18.99 -14.34 20.12
N ASN A 573 18.67 -15.21 21.09
CA ASN A 573 18.28 -16.59 20.85
C ASN A 573 17.15 -16.98 21.79
N ASP A 574 15.91 -16.86 21.33
CA ASP A 574 14.71 -17.13 22.12
C ASP A 574 13.99 -18.38 21.60
N ALA A 575 13.73 -19.33 22.50
CA ALA A 575 13.05 -20.61 22.24
C ALA A 575 13.55 -21.42 21.01
N SER A 576 14.78 -21.17 20.53
CA SER A 576 15.35 -21.82 19.35
C SER A 576 16.26 -23.00 19.73
N PHE A 577 16.41 -23.96 18.83
CA PHE A 577 17.13 -25.23 19.06
C PHE A 577 17.97 -25.63 17.84
N ALA A 578 18.82 -26.66 17.96
CA ALA A 578 19.81 -27.02 16.93
C ALA A 578 19.76 -28.49 16.49
N ASP A 579 18.64 -29.18 16.76
CA ASP A 579 18.44 -30.57 16.31
C ASP A 579 18.30 -30.62 14.78
N ALA A 580 18.78 -31.70 14.17
CA ALA A 580 18.73 -31.87 12.72
C ALA A 580 17.28 -31.80 12.20
N PRO A 581 16.97 -31.01 11.16
CA PRO A 581 15.60 -30.86 10.64
C PRO A 581 15.08 -32.10 9.90
N LEU A 582 15.93 -33.11 9.66
CA LEU A 582 15.59 -34.36 8.97
C LEU A 582 14.87 -34.13 7.62
N PHE A 583 15.54 -33.45 6.69
CA PHE A 583 15.02 -33.28 5.33
C PHE A 583 14.99 -34.61 4.56
N VAL A 584 14.00 -34.78 3.68
CA VAL A 584 13.84 -35.98 2.84
C VAL A 584 15.08 -36.23 1.96
N ASN A 585 15.57 -35.21 1.24
CA ASN A 585 16.81 -35.33 0.47
C ASN A 585 17.44 -33.95 0.19
N ALA A 586 18.07 -33.38 1.22
CA ALA A 586 18.71 -32.07 1.13
C ALA A 586 19.80 -31.99 0.03
N ALA A 587 20.52 -33.08 -0.23
CA ALA A 587 21.56 -33.13 -1.26
C ALA A 587 20.99 -32.97 -2.68
N ALA A 588 19.74 -33.37 -2.91
CA ALA A 588 19.01 -33.15 -4.15
C ALA A 588 18.19 -31.85 -4.16
N GLY A 589 18.25 -31.03 -3.10
CA GLY A 589 17.44 -29.83 -2.94
C GLY A 589 16.00 -30.07 -2.47
N ASP A 590 15.68 -31.29 -2.01
CA ASP A 590 14.38 -31.61 -1.42
C ASP A 590 14.41 -31.37 0.09
N PHE A 591 13.88 -30.21 0.48
CA PHE A 591 13.86 -29.71 1.86
C PHE A 591 12.53 -29.98 2.58
N ARG A 592 11.68 -30.89 2.07
CA ARG A 592 10.51 -31.35 2.82
C ARG A 592 10.95 -32.08 4.08
N LEU A 593 10.16 -31.97 5.15
CA LEU A 593 10.45 -32.61 6.43
C LEU A 593 10.07 -34.09 6.39
N ALA A 594 11.02 -34.97 6.70
CA ALA A 594 10.76 -36.39 6.85
C ALA A 594 10.03 -36.68 8.18
N ALA A 595 9.33 -37.82 8.24
CA ALA A 595 8.65 -38.25 9.45
C ALA A 595 9.61 -38.34 10.65
N GLY A 596 9.20 -37.79 11.79
CA GLY A 596 10.01 -37.71 13.00
C GLY A 596 10.95 -36.49 13.07
N SER A 597 10.87 -35.57 12.11
CA SER A 597 11.58 -34.29 12.20
C SER A 597 11.19 -33.52 13.47
N PRO A 598 12.16 -32.92 14.20
CA PRO A 598 11.86 -32.05 15.34
C PRO A 598 11.25 -30.71 14.93
N CYS A 599 11.18 -30.41 13.63
CA CYS A 599 10.61 -29.18 13.09
C CYS A 599 9.10 -29.27 12.84
N ILE A 600 8.52 -30.47 12.90
CA ILE A 600 7.09 -30.71 12.66
C ILE A 600 6.26 -30.19 13.84
N ASP A 601 5.12 -29.55 13.54
CA ASP A 601 4.10 -29.04 14.46
C ASP A 601 4.64 -28.08 15.54
N ARG A 602 5.75 -27.38 15.26
CA ARG A 602 6.53 -26.64 16.27
C ARG A 602 6.52 -25.12 16.12
N ALA A 603 5.99 -24.58 15.03
CA ALA A 603 6.01 -23.15 14.82
C ALA A 603 5.18 -22.39 15.86
N ASN A 604 5.73 -21.28 16.34
CA ASN A 604 5.00 -20.37 17.21
C ASN A 604 3.94 -19.61 16.41
N ARG A 605 2.67 -19.88 16.72
CA ARG A 605 1.51 -19.29 16.02
C ARG A 605 1.50 -17.76 16.03
N ALA A 606 2.16 -17.10 16.99
CA ALA A 606 2.23 -15.64 17.04
C ALA A 606 3.02 -15.03 15.87
N TYR A 607 3.88 -15.81 15.20
CA TYR A 607 4.68 -15.37 14.06
C TYR A 607 4.18 -15.91 12.71
N VAL A 608 2.99 -16.55 12.69
CA VAL A 608 2.37 -17.05 11.46
C VAL A 608 1.18 -16.15 11.13
N PRO A 609 1.33 -15.18 10.20
CA PRO A 609 0.26 -14.22 9.90
C PRO A 609 -0.94 -14.88 9.22
N GLU A 610 -0.71 -15.90 8.38
CA GLU A 610 -1.75 -16.60 7.63
C GLU A 610 -1.70 -18.11 7.91
N PRO A 611 -2.08 -18.56 9.12
CA PRO A 611 -1.97 -19.97 9.51
C PRO A 611 -2.83 -20.90 8.65
N PHE A 612 -3.88 -20.39 8.02
CA PHE A 612 -4.75 -21.15 7.11
C PHE A 612 -4.40 -20.93 5.63
N GLY A 613 -3.27 -20.27 5.35
CA GLY A 613 -2.76 -20.10 3.99
C GLY A 613 -2.17 -21.39 3.42
N THR A 614 -1.43 -21.25 2.33
CA THR A 614 -0.62 -22.32 1.75
C THR A 614 0.86 -22.08 2.01
N ASP A 615 1.65 -23.13 1.94
CA ASP A 615 3.11 -23.07 1.96
C ASP A 615 3.67 -22.81 0.54
N VAL A 616 5.00 -22.89 0.38
CA VAL A 616 5.68 -22.58 -0.88
C VAL A 616 5.36 -23.57 -2.01
N THR A 617 4.86 -24.78 -1.71
CA THR A 617 4.43 -25.77 -2.72
C THR A 617 2.95 -25.70 -3.03
N GLY A 618 2.20 -24.88 -2.28
CA GLY A 618 0.75 -24.77 -2.41
C GLY A 618 -0.02 -25.70 -1.48
N ASP A 619 0.67 -26.47 -0.64
CA ASP A 619 0.02 -27.31 0.38
C ASP A 619 -0.48 -26.42 1.54
N LEU A 620 -1.50 -26.87 2.28
CA LEU A 620 -2.03 -26.09 3.41
C LEU A 620 -0.96 -25.91 4.50
N ARG A 621 -0.86 -24.68 5.02
CA ARG A 621 0.14 -24.29 6.02
C ARG A 621 -0.16 -24.81 7.43
N MET A 622 -1.42 -25.05 7.79
CA MET A 622 -1.75 -25.68 9.07
C MET A 622 -2.30 -27.08 8.80
N GLN A 623 -1.51 -28.07 9.16
CA GLN A 623 -1.88 -29.48 9.16
C GLN A 623 -1.87 -29.98 10.61
N ASN A 624 -2.72 -30.94 10.95
CA ASN A 624 -2.79 -31.46 12.33
C ASN A 624 -2.98 -30.38 13.43
N ALA A 625 -3.67 -29.27 13.12
CA ALA A 625 -3.90 -28.11 14.00
C ALA A 625 -2.63 -27.35 14.45
N ALA A 626 -1.48 -27.64 13.85
CA ALA A 626 -0.20 -26.98 14.09
C ALA A 626 0.46 -26.59 12.76
N VAL A 627 1.57 -25.88 12.86
CA VAL A 627 2.33 -25.37 11.72
C VAL A 627 3.77 -25.81 11.92
N ASP A 628 4.42 -26.27 10.86
CA ASP A 628 5.81 -26.69 10.88
C ASP A 628 6.75 -25.49 10.86
N LEU A 629 7.98 -25.66 11.35
CA LEU A 629 9.02 -24.64 11.11
C LEU A 629 9.41 -24.61 9.63
N GLY A 630 9.81 -23.45 9.14
CA GLY A 630 10.31 -23.28 7.78
C GLY A 630 9.22 -23.14 6.72
N ALA A 631 9.61 -23.22 5.46
CA ALA A 631 8.79 -22.84 4.30
C ALA A 631 7.86 -23.93 3.75
N LEU A 632 7.99 -25.16 4.23
CA LEU A 632 7.31 -26.36 3.73
C LEU A 632 6.64 -27.06 4.91
N GLU A 633 5.41 -27.51 4.71
CA GLU A 633 4.71 -28.38 5.67
C GLU A 633 5.01 -29.86 5.44
N HIS A 634 5.03 -30.62 6.52
CA HIS A 634 4.99 -32.07 6.49
C HIS A 634 3.62 -32.53 6.04
N ASP A 635 3.60 -33.41 5.05
CA ASP A 635 2.38 -33.98 4.53
C ASP A 635 1.83 -35.04 5.49
N TRP A 636 0.86 -34.64 6.31
CA TRP A 636 0.19 -35.53 7.27
C TRP A 636 -0.84 -36.47 6.62
N ARG A 637 -1.18 -36.28 5.33
CA ARG A 637 -2.23 -37.05 4.64
C ARG A 637 -2.01 -38.57 4.72
N PRO A 638 -0.81 -39.13 4.47
CA PRO A 638 -0.60 -40.58 4.49
C PRO A 638 -0.73 -41.19 5.90
N ALA A 639 -0.27 -40.48 6.93
CA ALA A 639 -0.34 -40.96 8.32
C ALA A 639 -1.77 -40.96 8.86
N LEU A 640 -2.55 -39.93 8.53
CA LEU A 640 -3.97 -39.84 8.90
C LEU A 640 -4.80 -40.94 8.20
N ALA A 641 -4.55 -41.20 6.91
CA ALA A 641 -5.21 -42.28 6.19
C ALA A 641 -4.99 -43.65 6.85
N ALA A 642 -3.73 -43.97 7.21
CA ALA A 642 -3.40 -45.24 7.87
C ALA A 642 -4.02 -45.39 9.29
N ALA A 643 -4.18 -44.29 10.03
CA ALA A 643 -4.85 -44.30 11.33
C ALA A 643 -6.36 -44.57 11.20
N LEU A 644 -7.00 -43.95 10.19
CA LEU A 644 -8.42 -44.17 9.90
C LEU A 644 -8.70 -45.61 9.47
N ASP A 645 -7.83 -46.20 8.64
CA ASP A 645 -7.91 -47.62 8.26
C ASP A 645 -7.81 -48.57 9.46
N ALA A 646 -7.00 -48.24 10.47
CA ALA A 646 -6.82 -49.05 11.67
C ALA A 646 -8.05 -49.06 12.60
N ASP A 647 -8.87 -48.02 12.56
CA ASP A 647 -10.10 -47.88 13.35
C ASP A 647 -11.34 -48.53 12.67
N GLY A 648 -11.14 -49.27 11.57
CA GLY A 648 -12.20 -49.98 10.86
C GLY A 648 -13.02 -49.10 9.92
N VAL A 649 -12.60 -47.84 9.72
CA VAL A 649 -13.08 -47.00 8.62
C VAL A 649 -12.28 -47.44 7.40
N THR A 650 -12.91 -48.19 6.49
CA THR A 650 -12.20 -48.63 5.27
C THR A 650 -12.02 -47.43 4.35
N VAL A 651 -10.82 -46.83 4.34
CA VAL A 651 -10.46 -45.75 3.41
C VAL A 651 -10.02 -46.40 2.10
N SER A 652 -10.97 -46.80 1.25
CA SER A 652 -10.63 -47.16 -0.12
C SER A 652 -10.25 -45.88 -0.89
N ASP A 653 -8.95 -45.59 -0.97
CA ASP A 653 -8.36 -44.49 -1.76
C ASP A 653 -9.07 -43.12 -1.64
N LEU A 654 -9.52 -42.78 -0.43
CA LEU A 654 -9.97 -41.43 -0.10
C LEU A 654 -8.77 -40.60 0.38
N THR A 655 -7.99 -40.14 -0.59
CA THR A 655 -7.27 -38.87 -0.44
C THR A 655 -8.26 -37.82 0.08
N PRO A 656 -7.95 -37.03 1.12
CA PRO A 656 -8.75 -35.85 1.48
C PRO A 656 -8.76 -34.75 0.39
N PHE A 657 -8.15 -35.05 -0.77
CA PHE A 657 -8.16 -34.30 -2.01
C PHE A 657 -8.46 -35.29 -3.15
N VAL A 658 -9.71 -35.44 -3.57
CA VAL A 658 -9.99 -36.26 -4.75
C VAL A 658 -9.46 -35.51 -5.99
N THR A 659 -8.28 -35.87 -6.50
CA THR A 659 -8.09 -35.84 -7.96
C THR A 659 -8.92 -36.99 -8.52
N HIS A 660 -10.09 -36.67 -9.08
CA HIS A 660 -11.00 -37.65 -9.62
C HIS A 660 -10.42 -38.23 -10.93
N ALA A 661 -9.70 -39.35 -10.85
CA ALA A 661 -9.09 -39.99 -12.02
C ALA A 661 -10.14 -40.37 -13.11
N ALA A 662 -11.42 -40.45 -12.74
CA ALA A 662 -12.53 -40.72 -13.66
C ALA A 662 -13.17 -39.46 -14.30
N GLN A 663 -12.72 -38.24 -13.96
CA GLN A 663 -13.25 -36.97 -14.51
C GLN A 663 -12.10 -36.00 -14.81
N THR A 664 -11.55 -36.11 -16.02
CA THR A 664 -10.35 -35.38 -16.48
C THR A 664 -10.50 -33.85 -16.56
N ALA A 665 -11.71 -33.31 -16.41
CA ALA A 665 -11.99 -31.88 -16.43
C ALA A 665 -11.67 -31.15 -15.10
N HIS A 666 -11.37 -31.87 -14.01
CA HIS A 666 -11.30 -31.30 -12.65
C HIS A 666 -10.07 -31.74 -11.84
N VAL A 667 -8.91 -31.82 -12.50
CA VAL A 667 -7.62 -32.13 -11.85
C VAL A 667 -7.11 -30.88 -11.11
N GLY A 668 -6.97 -30.95 -9.77
CA GLY A 668 -6.31 -29.92 -8.94
C GLY A 668 -7.14 -29.23 -7.83
N GLY A 669 -8.32 -29.76 -7.44
CA GLY A 669 -9.20 -29.14 -6.44
C GLY A 669 -9.19 -29.76 -5.03
N SER A 670 -9.72 -29.02 -4.05
CA SER A 670 -9.77 -29.33 -2.60
C SER A 670 -11.09 -29.98 -2.14
N ALA A 671 -11.76 -30.72 -3.02
CA ALA A 671 -13.12 -31.20 -2.79
C ALA A 671 -13.21 -32.40 -1.83
N VAL A 672 -14.29 -32.43 -1.03
CA VAL A 672 -14.68 -33.54 -0.14
C VAL A 672 -15.93 -34.23 -0.68
N TYR A 673 -15.91 -35.57 -0.69
CA TYR A 673 -17.05 -36.40 -1.09
C TYR A 673 -17.60 -37.20 0.09
N LEU A 674 -18.93 -37.17 0.27
CA LEU A 674 -19.68 -37.84 1.32
C LEU A 674 -20.49 -38.99 0.69
N ASP A 675 -20.01 -40.22 0.82
CA ASP A 675 -20.57 -41.40 0.12
C ASP A 675 -21.80 -41.99 0.83
N GLY A 676 -22.99 -41.71 0.30
CA GLY A 676 -24.26 -42.22 0.80
C GLY A 676 -24.49 -43.71 0.58
N ALA A 677 -23.84 -44.32 -0.42
CA ALA A 677 -23.92 -45.75 -0.68
C ALA A 677 -23.12 -46.53 0.37
N ALA A 678 -21.90 -46.07 0.68
CA ALA A 678 -21.07 -46.63 1.75
C ALA A 678 -21.75 -46.49 3.12
N ALA A 679 -22.23 -45.28 3.45
CA ALA A 679 -22.94 -45.04 4.71
C ALA A 679 -24.18 -45.95 4.88
N ARG A 680 -24.92 -46.27 3.81
CA ARG A 680 -26.02 -47.25 3.88
C ARG A 680 -25.51 -48.66 4.16
N ALA A 681 -24.45 -49.10 3.49
CA ALA A 681 -23.88 -50.43 3.69
C ALA A 681 -23.52 -50.65 5.17
N ASP A 682 -23.12 -49.58 5.86
CA ASP A 682 -22.77 -49.56 7.28
C ASP A 682 -23.94 -49.20 8.22
N ASN A 683 -25.18 -49.19 7.74
CA ASN A 683 -26.40 -48.84 8.48
C ASN A 683 -26.39 -47.43 9.12
N GLN A 684 -25.67 -46.48 8.52
CA GLN A 684 -25.66 -45.08 8.96
C GLN A 684 -26.80 -44.30 8.29
N SER A 685 -27.54 -43.51 9.07
CA SER A 685 -28.62 -42.65 8.58
C SER A 685 -28.14 -41.27 8.10
N ALA A 686 -26.93 -40.87 8.48
CA ALA A 686 -26.31 -39.62 8.06
C ALA A 686 -24.78 -39.69 8.19
N ILE A 687 -24.10 -38.90 7.36
CA ILE A 687 -22.67 -38.59 7.48
C ILE A 687 -22.58 -37.16 8.01
N THR A 688 -21.89 -36.96 9.14
CA THR A 688 -21.71 -35.63 9.73
C THR A 688 -20.25 -35.26 9.74
N MET A 689 -19.95 -34.07 9.23
CA MET A 689 -18.63 -33.46 9.22
C MET A 689 -18.70 -32.11 9.93
N THR A 690 -17.62 -31.73 10.60
CA THR A 690 -17.52 -30.42 11.24
C THR A 690 -16.17 -29.80 10.92
N ALA A 691 -16.17 -28.55 10.46
CA ALA A 691 -14.95 -27.83 10.11
C ALA A 691 -14.89 -26.47 10.84
N PRO A 692 -13.72 -26.02 11.31
CA PRO A 692 -13.55 -24.62 11.70
C PRO A 692 -13.88 -23.72 10.51
N TRP A 693 -14.78 -22.76 10.69
CA TRP A 693 -15.25 -21.92 9.60
C TRP A 693 -15.14 -20.44 9.94
N HIS A 694 -14.60 -19.65 9.02
CA HIS A 694 -14.51 -18.21 9.12
C HIS A 694 -14.54 -17.56 7.72
N ILE A 695 -15.48 -16.63 7.51
CA ILE A 695 -15.48 -15.72 6.36
C ILE A 695 -15.20 -14.32 6.89
N PRO A 696 -14.14 -13.63 6.45
CA PRO A 696 -13.90 -12.24 6.84
C PRO A 696 -15.09 -11.35 6.46
N TYR A 697 -15.43 -10.39 7.33
CA TYR A 697 -16.52 -9.46 7.06
C TYR A 697 -16.34 -8.74 5.71
N GLY A 698 -17.39 -8.75 4.88
CA GLY A 698 -17.38 -8.16 3.53
C GLY A 698 -16.83 -9.07 2.42
N ARG A 699 -16.36 -10.28 2.75
CA ARG A 699 -16.00 -11.32 1.77
C ARG A 699 -17.16 -12.28 1.53
N SER A 700 -17.15 -12.92 0.36
CA SER A 700 -18.04 -14.02 0.01
C SER A 700 -17.18 -15.24 -0.33
N VAL A 701 -17.64 -16.41 0.06
CA VAL A 701 -17.05 -17.68 -0.34
C VAL A 701 -18.07 -18.38 -1.22
N THR A 702 -17.68 -18.75 -2.44
CA THR A 702 -18.50 -19.59 -3.31
C THR A 702 -18.12 -21.03 -3.05
N LEU A 703 -19.09 -21.79 -2.55
CA LEU A 703 -18.97 -23.25 -2.47
C LEU A 703 -19.77 -23.86 -3.62
N ARG A 704 -19.29 -25.00 -4.09
CA ARG A 704 -20.08 -25.86 -4.98
C ARG A 704 -20.42 -27.12 -4.21
N GLY A 705 -21.71 -27.38 -4.07
CA GLY A 705 -22.20 -28.58 -3.42
C GLY A 705 -23.10 -29.32 -4.39
N GLU A 706 -22.70 -30.52 -4.78
CA GLU A 706 -23.44 -31.34 -5.74
C GLU A 706 -23.91 -32.61 -5.05
N VAL A 707 -25.22 -32.78 -4.90
CA VAL A 707 -25.80 -34.01 -4.37
C VAL A 707 -26.04 -34.96 -5.54
N THR A 708 -25.21 -35.99 -5.64
CA THR A 708 -25.33 -37.04 -6.67
C THR A 708 -26.21 -38.21 -6.19
N GLY A 709 -26.43 -38.29 -4.89
CA GLY A 709 -27.25 -39.29 -4.22
C GLY A 709 -28.71 -38.92 -4.05
N SER A 710 -29.49 -39.82 -3.44
CA SER A 710 -30.91 -39.58 -3.14
C SER A 710 -31.13 -38.92 -1.77
N GLY A 711 -30.05 -38.59 -1.05
CA GLY A 711 -30.04 -37.90 0.23
C GLY A 711 -30.08 -36.37 0.15
N THR A 712 -29.77 -35.69 1.26
CA THR A 712 -29.73 -34.22 1.34
C THR A 712 -28.49 -33.74 2.07
N LEU A 713 -27.81 -32.71 1.55
CA LEU A 713 -26.64 -32.10 2.19
C LEU A 713 -27.03 -30.79 2.90
N ALA A 714 -26.91 -30.72 4.22
CA ALA A 714 -27.26 -29.56 5.02
C ALA A 714 -26.03 -28.92 5.67
N LEU A 715 -25.95 -27.59 5.64
CA LEU A 715 -24.87 -26.80 6.24
C LEU A 715 -25.43 -25.99 7.41
N TYR A 716 -24.75 -26.01 8.55
CA TYR A 716 -25.15 -25.33 9.78
C TYR A 716 -24.01 -24.47 10.34
N GLU A 717 -24.34 -23.29 10.86
CA GLU A 717 -23.48 -22.50 11.75
C GLU A 717 -23.94 -22.72 13.19
N GLY A 718 -23.17 -23.47 13.98
CA GLY A 718 -23.66 -23.99 15.26
C GLY A 718 -24.90 -24.88 15.05
N GLU A 719 -26.04 -24.50 15.63
CA GLU A 719 -27.32 -25.20 15.42
C GLU A 719 -28.24 -24.52 14.38
N SER A 720 -27.83 -23.38 13.82
CA SER A 720 -28.62 -22.64 12.84
C SER A 720 -28.37 -23.18 11.44
N LEU A 721 -29.42 -23.66 10.76
CA LEU A 721 -29.33 -24.10 9.37
C LEU A 721 -29.03 -22.90 8.47
N ILE A 722 -27.96 -22.99 7.69
CA ILE A 722 -27.60 -22.03 6.66
C ILE A 722 -28.38 -22.36 5.39
N MET A 723 -28.26 -23.60 4.91
CA MET A 723 -28.92 -24.08 3.70
C MET A 723 -28.92 -25.60 3.61
N THR A 724 -29.78 -26.13 2.74
CA THR A 724 -29.85 -27.54 2.38
C THR A 724 -29.80 -27.67 0.86
N LEU A 725 -29.05 -28.64 0.38
CA LEU A 725 -28.87 -28.99 -1.02
C LEU A 725 -29.46 -30.38 -1.27
N THR A 726 -29.95 -30.56 -2.49
CA THR A 726 -30.61 -31.74 -3.03
C THR A 726 -30.07 -32.02 -4.43
N SER A 727 -30.51 -33.14 -5.02
CA SER A 727 -30.11 -33.54 -6.37
C SER A 727 -30.45 -32.46 -7.40
N GLY A 728 -29.43 -31.95 -8.10
CA GLY A 728 -29.55 -30.90 -9.12
C GLY A 728 -29.17 -29.48 -8.66
N ASP A 729 -28.85 -29.29 -7.38
CA ASP A 729 -28.30 -28.02 -6.87
C ASP A 729 -26.82 -27.86 -7.28
N GLY A 730 -26.41 -26.63 -7.60
CA GLY A 730 -25.09 -26.29 -8.18
C GLY A 730 -24.22 -25.41 -7.27
N GLU A 731 -23.70 -24.31 -7.83
CA GLU A 731 -22.88 -23.34 -7.09
C GLU A 731 -23.72 -22.45 -6.19
N PHE A 732 -23.19 -22.09 -5.02
CA PHE A 732 -23.84 -21.16 -4.09
C PHE A 732 -22.82 -20.29 -3.35
N ALA A 733 -23.18 -19.02 -3.15
CA ALA A 733 -22.36 -18.06 -2.44
C ALA A 733 -22.82 -17.93 -0.98
N LEU A 734 -21.91 -18.19 -0.05
CA LEU A 734 -22.09 -17.88 1.36
C LEU A 734 -21.52 -16.49 1.64
N LYS A 735 -22.37 -15.62 2.20
CA LYS A 735 -21.99 -14.27 2.62
C LYS A 735 -22.25 -14.07 4.10
N HIS A 736 -21.29 -13.43 4.74
CA HIS A 736 -21.40 -13.02 6.11
C HIS A 736 -21.97 -11.60 6.23
N LEU A 737 -23.03 -11.43 7.01
CA LEU A 737 -23.83 -10.19 7.02
C LEU A 737 -23.41 -9.20 8.12
N THR A 738 -22.61 -9.60 9.12
CA THR A 738 -22.27 -8.73 10.26
C THR A 738 -20.83 -8.86 10.73
N SER A 739 -20.21 -7.76 11.18
CA SER A 739 -18.82 -7.71 11.63
C SER A 739 -18.56 -8.31 13.03
N ALA A 740 -19.58 -8.84 13.70
CA ALA A 740 -19.52 -9.27 15.11
C ALA A 740 -19.31 -10.78 15.31
N GLN A 741 -19.39 -11.57 14.24
CA GLN A 741 -19.38 -13.03 14.32
C GLN A 741 -17.94 -13.57 14.43
N LYS A 742 -17.73 -14.42 15.44
CA LYS A 742 -16.46 -15.10 15.76
C LYS A 742 -16.32 -16.38 14.93
N PRO A 743 -15.14 -17.02 14.88
CA PRO A 743 -15.01 -18.36 14.31
C PRO A 743 -15.96 -19.35 15.01
N PHE A 744 -16.77 -20.07 14.25
CA PHE A 744 -17.67 -21.13 14.73
C PHE A 744 -17.49 -22.39 13.87
N PRO A 745 -17.82 -23.58 14.39
CA PRO A 745 -17.80 -24.78 13.58
C PRO A 745 -18.92 -24.73 12.53
N LEU A 746 -18.56 -24.86 11.25
CA LEU A 746 -19.50 -25.23 10.20
C LEU A 746 -19.75 -26.74 10.32
N ARG A 747 -20.99 -27.12 10.63
CA ARG A 747 -21.41 -28.53 10.63
C ARG A 747 -22.07 -28.83 9.29
N VAL A 748 -21.57 -29.85 8.60
CA VAL A 748 -22.09 -30.34 7.32
C VAL A 748 -22.68 -31.72 7.55
N VAL A 749 -23.93 -31.94 7.17
CA VAL A 749 -24.63 -33.21 7.39
C VAL A 749 -25.20 -33.70 6.07
N TYR A 750 -24.73 -34.85 5.59
CA TYR A 750 -25.37 -35.57 4.51
C TYR A 750 -26.34 -36.61 5.07
N THR A 751 -27.64 -36.37 4.97
CA THR A 751 -28.66 -37.35 5.36
C THR A 751 -28.82 -38.38 4.25
N VAL A 752 -28.57 -39.64 4.56
CA VAL A 752 -28.55 -40.73 3.56
C VAL A 752 -29.97 -41.07 3.14
N GLY A 753 -30.22 -41.09 1.83
CA GLY A 753 -31.52 -41.46 1.29
C GLY A 753 -31.82 -42.97 1.32
N ALA A 754 -33.10 -43.33 1.33
CA ALA A 754 -33.55 -44.73 1.38
C ALA A 754 -33.11 -45.58 0.16
N SER A 755 -32.69 -44.95 -0.94
CA SER A 755 -32.23 -45.62 -2.19
C SER A 755 -30.94 -44.99 -2.74
N ASP A 756 -30.13 -44.42 -1.85
CA ASP A 756 -28.95 -43.60 -2.19
C ASP A 756 -27.80 -44.40 -2.85
N ALA A 757 -27.69 -44.35 -4.17
CA ALA A 757 -26.59 -44.99 -4.89
C ALA A 757 -25.40 -44.02 -5.15
N GLY A 758 -25.46 -42.81 -4.60
CA GLY A 758 -24.46 -41.75 -4.78
C GLY A 758 -24.09 -41.12 -3.44
N GLY A 759 -23.97 -39.80 -3.40
CA GLY A 759 -23.57 -39.08 -2.20
C GLY A 759 -23.69 -37.56 -2.35
N ALA A 760 -22.79 -36.81 -1.73
CA ALA A 760 -22.65 -35.38 -1.99
C ALA A 760 -21.19 -34.95 -2.09
N LEU A 761 -20.90 -34.12 -3.08
CA LEU A 761 -19.63 -33.43 -3.26
C LEU A 761 -19.72 -32.04 -2.64
N LEU A 762 -18.66 -31.59 -1.98
CA LEU A 762 -18.48 -30.22 -1.52
C LEU A 762 -17.10 -29.71 -1.94
N ASP A 763 -17.06 -28.65 -2.73
CA ASP A 763 -15.87 -28.06 -3.33
C ASP A 763 -15.83 -26.53 -3.09
N ALA A 764 -14.64 -25.95 -3.02
CA ALA A 764 -14.42 -24.51 -2.83
C ALA A 764 -13.64 -23.95 -4.02
N PHE A 765 -14.18 -22.92 -4.69
CA PHE A 765 -13.49 -22.21 -5.77
C PHE A 765 -12.94 -20.85 -5.30
N GLU A 766 -11.85 -20.43 -5.97
CA GLU A 766 -11.12 -19.14 -5.94
C GLU A 766 -11.40 -18.16 -4.79
N GLY A 767 -10.36 -17.87 -3.99
CA GLY A 767 -10.34 -16.76 -3.03
C GLY A 767 -10.50 -17.15 -1.56
N SER A 768 -10.73 -18.43 -1.24
CA SER A 768 -10.67 -18.93 0.14
C SER A 768 -9.27 -19.42 0.48
N THR A 769 -8.51 -18.63 1.23
CA THR A 769 -7.36 -19.13 2.00
C THR A 769 -7.90 -20.02 3.12
N GLY A 770 -7.79 -21.33 2.95
CA GLY A 770 -7.92 -22.30 4.03
C GLY A 770 -9.33 -22.72 4.40
N MET A 771 -9.73 -23.86 3.84
CA MET A 771 -10.67 -24.74 4.53
C MET A 771 -10.03 -26.11 4.68
N LEU A 772 -9.88 -26.53 5.93
CA LEU A 772 -9.47 -27.87 6.30
C LEU A 772 -10.72 -28.61 6.77
N PHE A 773 -11.10 -29.68 6.06
CA PHE A 773 -12.08 -30.63 6.55
C PHE A 773 -11.36 -31.62 7.46
N MET A 774 -11.60 -31.52 8.78
CA MET A 774 -11.14 -32.56 9.71
C MET A 774 -12.26 -33.57 9.91
N LEU A 775 -12.02 -34.81 9.49
CA LEU A 775 -12.86 -35.96 9.81
C LEU A 775 -12.55 -36.37 11.26
N LYS A 776 -13.57 -36.76 12.01
CA LYS A 776 -13.42 -37.37 13.33
C LYS A 776 -14.00 -38.77 13.31
#